data_AF-A0A2A5AJC0-F1
#
_entry.id   AF-A0A2A5AJC0-F1
#
_cell.length_a   1.000
_cell.length_b   1.000
_cell.length_c   1.000
_cell.angle_alpha   90.00
_cell.angle_beta   90.00
_cell.angle_gamma   90.00
#
_symmetry.space_group_name_H-M   'P 1'
#
loop_
_entity.id
_entity.type
_entity.pdbx_description
1 polymer ?
#
loop_
_entity_poly.entity_id
_entity_poly.type
_entity_poly.pdbx_seq_one_letter_code
_entity_poly.pdbx_strand_id
1 'polypeptide(L)'
;MLVDKIRKRMKGIIWFIVISFVVSVFFMGAAGWLESLAAQDRQKKQAEERANRVRIDTDYDVTSKVELASVSMHSKSIKVTEGDRNRRILDLDLNSRLKNLPDFYKTGLYDQILNRLIDENLIILEAEAKSISVDDKVKTQVDQLKNNPRANFNTIIKANGFSDEEQYVSYIKHQMLVNEMNTKLFEGVTVKDEDIEFYYNLNKSKYKDETGKLKKLEEVKSIIYTELREKVSKEQLQTYYNDHKSRWMLPKTMDLAYIMIEKSNEKRKDALVKSIKDTELQSYYNANKSSFLSAEIAEIAHIYLDKETLRKELTVSDEEAKKYYDENKLDFETKEEVKASHILIKSDNGDEDAKAQATKIREDILSNKTTFSDAAKEFSTDKGNKDKGGDLGYFARGAMVTEFEEASFNGKVGDITEPVKTNFGYHIIKIIDHKMAGISKLEDVREDINDIILDEKVTKSSDKKLAEIESKLTDKKSFEDLAKEYSHAKSAQNGGLLGRVFLGEGNEDSKVSEIAVSGRIYYPVLSMLKTLDEDQVSDMVETPSGYYKLKMLKKHDPEIQSFDKVKKIVSSKVLAQKLEKIYTDKVAQLKAEVKSDNFDVMVTKYSDSLSAKESGKISNIIFDDEVSTSHINAIYRTELGYGDKLDSKIVNAVKYLKQGQISTIIDLGSKTIVVKVNHLNDLDFISFEKVSKEIAKAITLSVDSIDVQEYYDKNKESFATEDKIILQTILYKHEEDAKLHLSQINKKEITFDQAGKSLLNQMRANFEIDEGKVNLGDISYFDEEVQKEIELLKMNELYSKPINAGVAGFFVVKMVENSKGSIPSLESISDKIRDTLKKEKRNEILKDYSKELRNQADSIEIF
;
A
#
# COMPACT_ATOMS: atom_id res chain seq x y z
N MET A 1 24.66 -75.13 34.70
CA MET A 1 23.28 -74.94 35.22
C MET A 1 22.91 -73.48 35.50
N LEU A 2 23.60 -72.74 36.39
CA LEU A 2 23.26 -71.34 36.68
C LEU A 2 23.46 -70.41 35.47
N VAL A 3 24.57 -70.59 34.74
CA VAL A 3 24.90 -69.83 33.52
C VAL A 3 23.89 -70.07 32.40
N ASP A 4 23.38 -71.30 32.22
CA ASP A 4 22.35 -71.59 31.22
C ASP A 4 20.98 -71.00 31.58
N LYS A 5 20.67 -70.93 32.89
CA LYS A 5 19.46 -70.27 33.38
C LYS A 5 19.51 -68.76 33.14
N ILE A 6 20.67 -68.14 33.36
CA ILE A 6 20.91 -66.71 33.08
C ILE A 6 20.88 -66.45 31.57
N ARG A 7 21.53 -67.30 30.77
CA ARG A 7 21.54 -67.17 29.30
C ARG A 7 20.15 -67.33 28.68
N LYS A 8 19.30 -68.23 29.20
CA LYS A 8 17.89 -68.34 28.77
C LYS A 8 17.06 -67.12 29.18
N ARG A 9 17.25 -66.58 30.40
CA ARG A 9 16.56 -65.36 30.84
C ARG A 9 17.00 -64.12 30.04
N MET A 10 18.29 -63.96 29.76
CA MET A 10 18.77 -62.86 28.92
C MET A 10 18.27 -62.98 27.48
N LYS A 11 18.22 -64.19 26.91
CA LYS A 11 17.60 -64.39 25.58
C LYS A 11 16.12 -64.02 25.59
N GLY A 12 15.39 -64.32 26.66
CA GLY A 12 13.99 -63.90 26.83
C GLY A 12 13.84 -62.38 26.92
N ILE A 13 14.71 -61.70 27.67
CA ILE A 13 14.70 -60.24 27.82
C ILE A 13 15.06 -59.54 26.50
N ILE A 14 16.07 -60.05 25.78
CA ILE A 14 16.48 -59.52 24.48
C ILE A 14 15.34 -59.70 23.47
N TRP A 15 14.70 -60.88 23.42
CA TRP A 15 13.54 -61.09 22.56
C TRP A 15 12.36 -60.21 22.94
N PHE A 16 12.12 -59.95 24.23
CA PHE A 16 11.08 -59.04 24.67
C PHE A 16 11.35 -57.60 24.25
N ILE A 17 12.59 -57.12 24.37
CA ILE A 17 13.01 -55.78 23.92
C ILE A 17 12.89 -55.66 22.40
N VAL A 18 13.31 -56.68 21.64
CA VAL A 18 13.18 -56.69 20.17
C VAL A 18 11.72 -56.71 19.75
N ILE A 19 10.86 -57.49 20.40
CA ILE A 19 9.43 -57.51 20.13
C ILE A 19 8.79 -56.17 20.49
N SER A 20 9.10 -55.57 21.65
CA SER A 20 8.58 -54.25 22.02
C SER A 20 9.08 -53.15 21.08
N PHE A 21 10.31 -53.21 20.59
CA PHE A 21 10.83 -52.26 19.61
C PHE A 21 10.17 -52.43 18.24
N VAL A 22 10.01 -53.66 17.76
CA VAL A 22 9.31 -53.94 16.49
C VAL A 22 7.84 -53.57 16.56
N VAL A 23 7.16 -53.84 17.68
CA VAL A 23 5.76 -53.42 17.91
C VAL A 23 5.66 -51.90 18.02
N SER A 24 6.58 -51.22 18.70
CA SER A 24 6.61 -49.74 18.78
C SER A 24 6.87 -49.10 17.42
N VAL A 25 7.76 -49.64 16.60
CA VAL A 25 8.01 -49.18 15.23
C VAL A 25 6.82 -49.48 14.31
N PHE A 26 6.12 -50.60 14.52
CA PHE A 26 4.87 -50.89 13.82
C PHE A 26 3.72 -49.95 14.23
N PHE A 27 3.60 -49.57 15.50
CA PHE A 27 2.57 -48.62 15.96
C PHE A 27 2.90 -47.17 15.59
N MET A 28 4.16 -46.74 15.62
CA MET A 28 4.58 -45.43 15.10
C MET A 28 4.47 -45.36 13.57
N GLY A 29 4.78 -46.44 12.87
CA GLY A 29 4.56 -46.57 11.43
C GLY A 29 3.08 -46.62 11.07
N ALA A 30 2.24 -47.33 11.84
CA ALA A 30 0.80 -47.41 11.60
C ALA A 30 0.06 -46.12 11.97
N ALA A 31 0.48 -45.39 13.00
CA ALA A 31 -0.07 -44.09 13.35
C ALA A 31 0.31 -43.02 12.32
N GLY A 32 1.59 -42.98 11.88
CA GLY A 32 2.03 -42.12 10.79
C GLY A 32 1.43 -42.49 9.42
N TRP A 33 1.17 -43.79 9.18
CA TRP A 33 0.50 -44.26 7.96
C TRP A 33 -1.01 -44.00 8.00
N LEU A 34 -1.68 -44.11 9.15
CA LEU A 34 -3.09 -43.75 9.33
C LEU A 34 -3.31 -42.23 9.32
N GLU A 35 -2.40 -41.43 9.87
CA GLU A 35 -2.42 -39.97 9.75
C GLU A 35 -2.07 -39.52 8.33
N SER A 36 -1.11 -40.18 7.65
CA SER A 36 -0.82 -39.99 6.23
C SER A 36 -2.00 -40.35 5.35
N LEU A 37 -2.70 -41.45 5.63
CA LEU A 37 -3.89 -41.85 4.89
C LEU A 37 -5.08 -40.93 5.20
N ALA A 38 -5.25 -40.49 6.45
CA ALA A 38 -6.29 -39.52 6.80
C ALA A 38 -5.97 -38.11 6.30
N ALA A 39 -4.69 -37.73 6.17
CA ALA A 39 -4.24 -36.48 5.56
C ALA A 39 -4.34 -36.55 4.03
N GLN A 40 -4.02 -37.70 3.42
CA GLN A 40 -4.26 -37.96 2.00
C GLN A 40 -5.74 -38.06 1.69
N ASP A 41 -6.57 -38.64 2.54
CA ASP A 41 -8.03 -38.74 2.33
C ASP A 41 -8.71 -37.40 2.65
N ARG A 42 -8.18 -36.58 3.57
CA ARG A 42 -8.61 -35.17 3.77
C ARG A 42 -8.12 -34.27 2.65
N GLN A 43 -6.90 -34.43 2.14
CA GLN A 43 -6.41 -33.69 0.97
C GLN A 43 -7.09 -34.17 -0.31
N LYS A 44 -7.43 -35.46 -0.43
CA LYS A 44 -8.18 -36.03 -1.54
C LYS A 44 -9.64 -35.62 -1.46
N LYS A 45 -10.28 -35.59 -0.27
CA LYS A 45 -11.60 -34.98 -0.08
C LYS A 45 -11.58 -33.48 -0.29
N GLN A 46 -10.56 -32.74 0.16
CA GLN A 46 -10.43 -31.31 -0.11
C GLN A 46 -10.08 -31.04 -1.57
N ALA A 47 -9.35 -31.92 -2.25
CA ALA A 47 -9.07 -31.85 -3.68
C ALA A 47 -10.25 -32.34 -4.52
N GLU A 48 -11.06 -33.28 -4.04
CA GLU A 48 -12.33 -33.72 -4.63
C GLU A 48 -13.45 -32.72 -4.33
N GLU A 49 -13.44 -32.02 -3.20
CA GLU A 49 -14.30 -30.88 -2.87
C GLU A 49 -13.84 -29.62 -3.59
N ARG A 50 -12.53 -29.42 -3.83
CA ARG A 50 -12.02 -28.37 -4.71
C ARG A 50 -12.28 -28.73 -6.17
N ALA A 51 -12.16 -29.98 -6.59
CA ALA A 51 -12.53 -30.44 -7.93
C ALA A 51 -14.05 -30.45 -8.15
N ASN A 52 -14.85 -30.69 -7.09
CA ASN A 52 -16.31 -30.55 -7.12
C ASN A 52 -16.76 -29.09 -6.98
N ARG A 53 -15.96 -28.20 -6.37
CA ARG A 53 -16.15 -26.74 -6.43
C ARG A 53 -15.68 -26.13 -7.76
N VAL A 54 -14.69 -26.75 -8.41
CA VAL A 54 -14.23 -26.51 -9.80
C VAL A 54 -15.06 -27.32 -10.80
N ARG A 55 -16.11 -28.01 -10.35
CA ARG A 55 -17.29 -28.19 -11.18
C ARG A 55 -17.97 -26.83 -11.20
N ILE A 56 -17.34 -25.92 -11.94
CA ILE A 56 -17.90 -24.61 -12.22
C ILE A 56 -19.25 -24.92 -12.83
N ASP A 57 -20.29 -24.41 -12.18
CA ASP A 57 -21.56 -24.12 -12.81
C ASP A 57 -21.30 -23.04 -13.88
N THR A 58 -20.50 -23.39 -14.89
CA THR A 58 -20.29 -22.59 -16.09
C THR A 58 -21.35 -23.02 -17.07
N ASP A 59 -22.17 -22.08 -17.51
CA ASP A 59 -23.10 -22.24 -18.63
C ASP A 59 -22.38 -22.51 -19.98
N TYR A 60 -21.08 -22.87 -20.00
CA TYR A 60 -20.23 -22.94 -21.18
C TYR A 60 -19.69 -24.35 -21.46
N ASP A 61 -20.04 -24.91 -22.62
CA ASP A 61 -19.54 -26.21 -23.09
C ASP A 61 -18.16 -26.06 -23.76
N VAL A 62 -17.09 -26.45 -23.06
CA VAL A 62 -15.71 -26.45 -23.59
C VAL A 62 -15.40 -27.63 -24.52
N THR A 63 -16.33 -28.57 -24.66
CA THR A 63 -16.25 -29.71 -25.58
C THR A 63 -17.00 -29.47 -26.89
N SER A 64 -17.70 -28.34 -27.00
CA SER A 64 -18.46 -27.96 -28.18
C SER A 64 -17.56 -27.95 -29.42
N LYS A 65 -17.95 -28.75 -30.43
CA LYS A 65 -17.29 -28.80 -31.73
C LYS A 65 -17.94 -27.88 -32.76
N VAL A 66 -18.86 -27.02 -32.32
CA VAL A 66 -19.48 -26.02 -33.19
C VAL A 66 -18.38 -25.14 -33.75
N GLU A 67 -18.24 -25.13 -35.06
CA GLU A 67 -17.23 -24.36 -35.76
C GLU A 67 -17.64 -22.88 -35.76
N LEU A 68 -16.76 -22.02 -35.26
CA LEU A 68 -16.95 -20.57 -35.23
C LEU A 68 -16.15 -19.87 -36.33
N ALA A 69 -14.99 -20.42 -36.68
CA ALA A 69 -14.20 -19.94 -37.79
C ALA A 69 -13.34 -21.06 -38.39
N SER A 70 -12.91 -20.86 -39.63
CA SER A 70 -11.90 -21.66 -40.31
C SER A 70 -10.83 -20.74 -40.88
N VAL A 71 -9.57 -21.12 -40.69
CA VAL A 71 -8.41 -20.31 -41.08
C VAL A 71 -7.47 -21.17 -41.90
N SER A 72 -7.12 -20.70 -43.09
CA SER A 72 -6.22 -21.42 -44.01
C SER A 72 -5.05 -20.54 -44.43
N MET A 73 -3.84 -21.10 -44.44
CA MET A 73 -2.61 -20.44 -44.86
C MET A 73 -1.56 -21.50 -45.19
N HIS A 74 -0.72 -21.24 -46.18
CA HIS A 74 0.31 -22.19 -46.66
C HIS A 74 -0.25 -23.56 -47.03
N SER A 75 -1.44 -23.60 -47.65
CA SER A 75 -2.13 -24.85 -48.04
C SER A 75 -2.52 -25.77 -46.86
N LYS A 76 -2.52 -25.26 -45.63
CA LYS A 76 -3.01 -25.94 -44.44
C LYS A 76 -4.18 -25.16 -43.84
N SER A 77 -5.06 -25.84 -43.10
CA SER A 77 -6.26 -25.24 -42.53
C SER A 77 -6.48 -25.70 -41.10
N ILE A 78 -6.91 -24.77 -40.23
CA ILE A 78 -7.24 -25.00 -38.83
C ILE A 78 -8.63 -24.44 -38.54
N LYS A 79 -9.45 -25.25 -37.86
CA LYS A 79 -10.79 -24.86 -37.40
C LYS A 79 -10.73 -24.31 -35.99
N VAL A 80 -11.46 -23.22 -35.75
CA VAL A 80 -11.68 -22.64 -34.43
C VAL A 80 -13.10 -22.96 -33.98
N THR A 81 -13.22 -23.62 -32.83
CA THR A 81 -14.50 -24.09 -32.31
C THR A 81 -15.01 -23.25 -31.14
N GLU A 82 -16.28 -23.39 -30.83
CA GLU A 82 -16.89 -22.84 -29.61
C GLU A 82 -16.22 -23.39 -28.36
N GLY A 83 -15.79 -24.66 -28.38
CA GLY A 83 -14.99 -25.25 -27.31
C GLY A 83 -13.68 -24.49 -27.08
N ASP A 84 -12.99 -24.06 -28.16
CA ASP A 84 -11.75 -23.27 -28.06
C ASP A 84 -12.00 -21.89 -27.46
N ARG A 85 -13.09 -21.22 -27.87
CA ARG A 85 -13.52 -19.93 -27.31
C ARG A 85 -13.86 -20.07 -25.82
N ASN A 86 -14.66 -21.06 -25.46
CA ASN A 86 -15.11 -21.30 -24.10
C ASN A 86 -13.94 -21.69 -23.19
N ARG A 87 -12.97 -22.45 -23.70
CA ARG A 87 -11.73 -22.77 -22.99
C ARG A 87 -10.89 -21.52 -22.73
N ARG A 88 -10.77 -20.63 -23.72
CA ARG A 88 -10.08 -19.34 -23.54
C ARG A 88 -10.79 -18.45 -22.52
N ILE A 89 -12.11 -18.52 -22.41
CA ILE A 89 -12.90 -17.83 -21.37
C ILE A 89 -12.53 -18.36 -19.97
N LEU A 90 -12.38 -19.68 -19.82
CA LEU A 90 -11.94 -20.30 -18.56
C LEU A 90 -10.49 -19.93 -18.21
N ASP A 91 -9.57 -20.05 -19.16
CA ASP A 91 -8.14 -19.77 -18.96
C ASP A 91 -7.87 -18.32 -18.50
N LEU A 92 -8.70 -17.39 -18.96
CA LEU A 92 -8.61 -15.97 -18.62
C LEU A 92 -9.44 -15.58 -17.38
N ASP A 93 -10.06 -16.54 -16.70
CA ASP A 93 -10.97 -16.35 -15.57
C ASP A 93 -12.07 -15.31 -15.85
N LEU A 94 -12.60 -15.31 -17.08
CA LEU A 94 -13.59 -14.33 -17.53
C LEU A 94 -15.03 -14.70 -17.16
N ASN A 95 -15.26 -15.87 -16.56
CA ASN A 95 -16.59 -16.38 -16.21
C ASN A 95 -17.38 -15.42 -15.32
N SER A 96 -16.76 -14.92 -14.25
CA SER A 96 -17.39 -14.00 -13.29
C SER A 96 -17.79 -12.68 -13.97
N ARG A 97 -16.97 -12.20 -14.90
CA ARG A 97 -17.21 -10.97 -15.67
C ARG A 97 -18.32 -11.18 -16.70
N LEU A 98 -18.34 -12.31 -17.40
CA LEU A 98 -19.35 -12.62 -18.41
C LEU A 98 -20.74 -12.83 -17.82
N LYS A 99 -20.85 -13.46 -16.64
CA LYS A 99 -22.14 -13.77 -15.98
C LYS A 99 -23.00 -12.52 -15.72
N ASN A 100 -22.36 -11.38 -15.44
CA ASN A 100 -23.03 -10.14 -15.06
C ASN A 100 -23.13 -9.09 -16.19
N LEU A 101 -22.64 -9.41 -17.40
CA LEU A 101 -22.69 -8.49 -18.53
C LEU A 101 -24.03 -8.61 -19.29
N PRO A 102 -24.63 -7.50 -19.75
CA PRO A 102 -25.73 -7.55 -20.71
C PRO A 102 -25.28 -8.24 -22.01
N ASP A 103 -26.18 -8.97 -22.68
CA ASP A 103 -25.83 -9.84 -23.82
C ASP A 103 -25.14 -9.11 -24.97
N PHE A 104 -25.49 -7.83 -25.20
CA PHE A 104 -24.81 -6.97 -26.18
C PHE A 104 -23.29 -6.86 -25.93
N TYR A 105 -22.87 -6.75 -24.67
CA TYR A 105 -21.44 -6.68 -24.31
C TYR A 105 -20.76 -8.05 -24.35
N LYS A 106 -21.51 -9.15 -24.13
CA LYS A 106 -21.00 -10.52 -24.29
C LYS A 106 -20.62 -10.81 -25.73
N THR A 107 -21.46 -10.42 -26.70
CA THR A 107 -21.18 -10.61 -28.14
C THR A 107 -19.85 -9.95 -28.54
N GLY A 108 -19.64 -8.69 -28.17
CA GLY A 108 -18.38 -8.00 -28.47
C GLY A 108 -17.14 -8.65 -27.84
N LEU A 109 -17.26 -9.24 -26.65
CA LEU A 109 -16.17 -9.98 -26.01
C LEU A 109 -15.92 -11.33 -26.69
N TYR A 110 -16.97 -12.04 -27.10
CA TYR A 110 -16.84 -13.28 -27.87
C TYR A 110 -16.15 -13.04 -29.21
N ASP A 111 -16.47 -11.95 -29.91
CA ASP A 111 -15.82 -11.57 -31.16
C ASP A 111 -14.33 -11.28 -30.97
N GLN A 112 -13.95 -10.63 -29.86
CA GLN A 112 -12.54 -10.38 -29.53
C GLN A 112 -11.77 -11.67 -29.27
N ILE A 113 -12.37 -12.60 -28.52
CA ILE A 113 -11.77 -13.90 -28.23
C ILE A 113 -11.62 -14.71 -29.51
N LEU A 114 -12.66 -14.74 -30.35
CA LEU A 114 -12.63 -15.43 -31.63
C LEU A 114 -11.55 -14.87 -32.56
N ASN A 115 -11.46 -13.54 -32.67
CA ASN A 115 -10.42 -12.90 -33.49
C ASN A 115 -9.01 -13.22 -33.01
N ARG A 116 -8.79 -13.26 -31.69
CA ARG A 116 -7.50 -13.65 -31.14
C ARG A 116 -7.15 -15.11 -31.45
N LEU A 117 -8.12 -16.01 -31.37
CA LEU A 117 -7.92 -17.42 -31.73
C LEU A 117 -7.58 -17.57 -33.21
N ILE A 118 -8.21 -16.77 -34.09
CA ILE A 118 -7.85 -16.72 -35.52
C ILE A 118 -6.38 -16.30 -35.69
N ASP A 119 -5.94 -15.23 -35.02
CA ASP A 119 -4.56 -14.73 -35.12
C ASP A 119 -3.52 -15.75 -34.64
N GLU A 120 -3.78 -16.40 -33.50
CA GLU A 120 -2.89 -17.41 -32.95
C GLU A 120 -2.76 -18.63 -33.87
N ASN A 121 -3.85 -19.04 -34.53
CA ASN A 121 -3.81 -20.13 -35.48
C ASN A 121 -3.08 -19.76 -36.78
N LEU A 122 -3.15 -18.51 -37.24
CA LEU A 122 -2.30 -18.03 -38.32
C LEU A 122 -0.82 -18.08 -37.95
N ILE A 123 -0.47 -17.64 -36.74
CA ILE A 123 0.92 -17.71 -36.25
C ILE A 123 1.43 -19.14 -36.25
N ILE A 124 0.57 -20.13 -35.94
CA ILE A 124 0.94 -21.54 -35.93
C ILE A 124 1.15 -22.07 -37.34
N LEU A 125 0.25 -21.78 -38.27
CA LEU A 125 0.41 -22.16 -39.67
C LEU A 125 1.72 -21.59 -40.25
N GLU A 126 2.06 -20.37 -39.87
CA GLU A 126 3.33 -19.73 -40.21
C GLU A 126 4.54 -20.39 -39.51
N ALA A 127 4.41 -20.75 -38.23
CA ALA A 127 5.45 -21.45 -37.49
C ALA A 127 5.77 -22.80 -38.14
N GLU A 128 4.74 -23.54 -38.53
CA GLU A 128 4.86 -24.82 -39.22
C GLU A 128 5.50 -24.66 -40.59
N ALA A 129 5.09 -23.66 -41.37
CA ALA A 129 5.72 -23.35 -42.66
C ALA A 129 7.21 -23.02 -42.51
N LYS A 130 7.58 -22.31 -41.43
CA LYS A 130 8.97 -22.00 -41.04
C LYS A 130 9.70 -23.16 -40.34
N SER A 131 9.08 -24.34 -40.27
CA SER A 131 9.66 -25.55 -39.64
C SER A 131 10.12 -25.33 -38.20
N ILE A 132 9.40 -24.49 -37.45
CA ILE A 132 9.67 -24.24 -36.04
C ILE A 132 9.06 -25.37 -35.21
N SER A 133 9.90 -26.09 -34.46
CA SER A 133 9.46 -27.17 -33.57
C SER A 133 9.62 -26.78 -32.10
N VAL A 134 8.65 -27.22 -31.30
CA VAL A 134 8.64 -27.13 -29.84
C VAL A 134 8.47 -28.50 -29.18
N ASP A 135 8.59 -29.59 -29.94
CA ASP A 135 8.21 -30.93 -29.49
C ASP A 135 8.96 -31.38 -28.23
N ASP A 136 10.26 -31.06 -28.15
CA ASP A 136 11.08 -31.35 -26.96
C ASP A 136 10.63 -30.55 -25.73
N LYS A 137 10.21 -29.29 -25.94
CA LYS A 137 9.71 -28.42 -24.86
C LYS A 137 8.35 -28.93 -24.36
N VAL A 138 7.47 -29.32 -25.27
CA VAL A 138 6.16 -29.90 -24.97
C VAL A 138 6.32 -31.18 -24.16
N LYS A 139 7.18 -32.10 -24.64
CA LYS A 139 7.47 -33.35 -23.94
C LYS A 139 7.97 -33.10 -22.53
N THR A 140 8.92 -32.17 -22.37
CA THR A 140 9.46 -31.81 -21.05
C THR A 140 8.37 -31.32 -20.10
N GLN A 141 7.47 -30.44 -20.57
CA GLN A 141 6.38 -29.92 -19.76
C GLN A 141 5.35 -31.00 -19.40
N VAL A 142 5.00 -31.87 -20.35
CA VAL A 142 4.06 -32.98 -20.13
C VAL A 142 4.62 -33.98 -19.12
N ASP A 143 5.91 -34.31 -19.21
CA ASP A 143 6.57 -35.20 -18.26
C ASP A 143 6.60 -34.59 -16.84
N GLN A 144 6.79 -33.27 -16.71
CA GLN A 144 6.69 -32.58 -15.42
C GLN A 144 5.28 -32.65 -14.83
N LEU A 145 4.24 -32.47 -15.66
CA LEU A 145 2.85 -32.57 -15.23
C LEU A 145 2.46 -34.00 -14.82
N LYS A 146 2.96 -35.01 -15.53
CA LYS A 146 2.74 -36.42 -15.21
C LYS A 146 3.40 -36.86 -13.91
N ASN A 147 4.57 -36.28 -13.60
CA ASN A 147 5.34 -36.61 -12.41
C ASN A 147 4.97 -35.74 -11.19
N ASN A 148 3.89 -34.95 -11.26
CA ASN A 148 3.49 -34.08 -10.16
C ASN A 148 2.86 -34.89 -9.00
N PRO A 149 3.49 -34.93 -7.80
CA PRO A 149 2.99 -35.73 -6.68
C PRO A 149 1.72 -35.16 -6.02
N ARG A 150 1.34 -33.92 -6.35
CA ARG A 150 0.19 -33.21 -5.75
C ARG A 150 -1.09 -33.32 -6.58
N ALA A 151 -1.02 -33.78 -7.83
CA ALA A 151 -2.19 -33.85 -8.72
C ALA A 151 -2.04 -34.97 -9.76
N ASN A 152 -3.09 -35.78 -9.93
CA ASN A 152 -3.12 -36.80 -10.98
C ASN A 152 -3.25 -36.15 -12.36
N PHE A 153 -2.44 -36.57 -13.33
CA PHE A 153 -2.44 -36.02 -14.69
C PHE A 153 -3.80 -36.10 -15.38
N ASN A 154 -4.54 -37.19 -15.21
CA ASN A 154 -5.91 -37.32 -15.73
C ASN A 154 -6.89 -36.35 -15.04
N THR A 155 -6.65 -36.01 -13.78
CA THR A 155 -7.41 -34.98 -13.07
C THR A 155 -7.09 -33.60 -13.62
N ILE A 156 -5.83 -33.30 -13.96
CA ILE A 156 -5.43 -32.04 -14.61
C ILE A 156 -6.08 -31.92 -15.99
N ILE A 157 -6.02 -32.97 -16.82
CA ILE A 157 -6.66 -33.03 -18.14
C ILE A 157 -8.15 -32.70 -18.02
N LYS A 158 -8.87 -33.39 -17.11
CA LYS A 158 -10.30 -33.16 -16.89
C LYS A 158 -10.62 -31.79 -16.29
N ALA A 159 -9.79 -31.29 -15.37
CA ALA A 159 -9.95 -29.96 -14.77
C ALA A 159 -9.77 -28.84 -15.80
N ASN A 160 -8.96 -29.06 -16.84
CA ASN A 160 -8.80 -28.14 -17.96
C ASN A 160 -9.80 -28.40 -19.11
N GLY A 161 -10.81 -29.25 -18.88
CA GLY A 161 -11.88 -29.50 -19.86
C GLY A 161 -11.46 -30.31 -21.08
N PHE A 162 -10.40 -31.13 -20.99
CA PHE A 162 -9.97 -32.02 -22.06
C PHE A 162 -10.50 -33.43 -21.84
N SER A 163 -10.85 -34.11 -22.93
CA SER A 163 -11.41 -35.46 -22.87
C SER A 163 -10.33 -36.54 -22.78
N ASP A 164 -9.13 -36.24 -23.27
CA ASP A 164 -7.98 -37.13 -23.30
C ASP A 164 -6.65 -36.36 -23.23
N GLU A 165 -5.56 -37.11 -23.04
CA GLU A 165 -4.20 -36.57 -22.99
C GLU A 165 -3.77 -35.94 -24.32
N GLU A 166 -4.14 -36.53 -25.45
CA GLU A 166 -3.69 -36.10 -26.77
C GLU A 166 -4.14 -34.68 -27.07
N GLN A 167 -5.40 -34.35 -26.76
CA GLN A 167 -5.94 -33.00 -26.91
C GLN A 167 -5.23 -32.00 -25.99
N TYR A 168 -4.91 -32.39 -24.76
CA TYR A 168 -4.22 -31.50 -23.82
C TYR A 168 -2.76 -31.24 -24.24
N VAL A 169 -2.07 -32.27 -24.72
CA VAL A 169 -0.70 -32.15 -25.26
C VAL A 169 -0.70 -31.27 -26.52
N SER A 170 -1.68 -31.45 -27.40
CA SER A 170 -1.85 -30.61 -28.59
C SER A 170 -2.08 -29.14 -28.22
N TYR A 171 -2.87 -28.87 -27.19
CA TYR A 171 -3.06 -27.51 -26.67
C TYR A 171 -1.76 -26.92 -26.10
N ILE A 172 -0.98 -27.68 -25.32
CA ILE A 172 0.33 -27.23 -24.83
C ILE A 172 1.27 -26.91 -25.99
N LYS A 173 1.28 -27.75 -27.02
CA LYS A 173 2.06 -27.53 -28.24
C LYS A 173 1.67 -26.25 -28.97
N HIS A 174 0.37 -26.00 -29.12
CA HIS A 174 -0.18 -24.77 -29.70
C HIS A 174 0.33 -23.52 -28.98
N GLN A 175 0.22 -23.49 -27.65
CA GLN A 175 0.70 -22.37 -26.83
C GLN A 175 2.22 -22.17 -26.92
N MET A 176 2.98 -23.27 -26.95
CA MET A 176 4.43 -23.21 -27.07
C MET A 176 4.89 -22.70 -28.45
N LEU A 177 4.22 -23.11 -29.53
CA LEU A 177 4.52 -22.63 -30.88
C LEU A 177 4.31 -21.12 -31.01
N VAL A 178 3.18 -20.61 -30.50
CA VAL A 178 2.88 -19.17 -30.48
C VAL A 178 3.95 -18.41 -29.70
N ASN A 179 4.34 -18.92 -28.53
CA ASN A 179 5.40 -18.30 -27.72
C ASN A 179 6.78 -18.32 -28.38
N GLU A 180 7.13 -19.41 -29.06
CA GLU A 180 8.39 -19.54 -29.80
C GLU A 180 8.45 -18.57 -30.96
N MET A 181 7.39 -18.48 -31.76
CA MET A 181 7.27 -17.50 -32.84
C MET A 181 7.38 -16.07 -32.33
N ASN A 182 6.66 -15.77 -31.26
CA ASN A 182 6.75 -14.47 -30.60
C ASN A 182 8.17 -14.19 -30.14
N THR A 183 8.94 -15.18 -29.70
CA THR A 183 10.33 -14.98 -29.26
C THR A 183 11.26 -14.67 -30.45
N LYS A 184 11.11 -15.41 -31.54
CA LYS A 184 11.89 -15.27 -32.78
C LYS A 184 11.65 -13.95 -33.51
N LEU A 185 10.44 -13.40 -33.44
CA LEU A 185 10.13 -12.06 -33.96
C LEU A 185 10.98 -10.94 -33.34
N PHE A 186 11.58 -11.19 -32.17
CA PHE A 186 12.45 -10.22 -31.49
C PHE A 186 13.95 -10.62 -31.54
N GLU A 187 14.35 -11.71 -32.22
CA GLU A 187 15.72 -12.28 -32.17
C GLU A 187 16.72 -11.53 -33.08
N GLY A 188 17.57 -10.71 -32.44
CA GLY A 188 18.76 -10.07 -33.02
C GLY A 188 19.82 -9.64 -31.99
N VAL A 189 19.78 -10.14 -30.76
CA VAL A 189 20.73 -9.82 -29.68
C VAL A 189 21.20 -11.11 -29.01
N THR A 190 22.48 -11.46 -29.15
CA THR A 190 23.11 -12.56 -28.40
C THR A 190 23.75 -12.04 -27.12
N VAL A 191 23.19 -12.44 -25.96
CA VAL A 191 23.79 -12.24 -24.63
C VAL A 191 24.83 -13.33 -24.40
N LYS A 192 26.04 -12.96 -23.97
CA LYS A 192 27.12 -13.92 -23.67
C LYS A 192 26.88 -14.57 -22.30
N ASP A 193 27.27 -15.84 -22.15
CA ASP A 193 27.09 -16.60 -20.91
C ASP A 193 27.77 -15.95 -19.69
N GLU A 194 28.87 -15.25 -19.91
CA GLU A 194 29.62 -14.50 -18.88
C GLU A 194 28.78 -13.34 -18.28
N ASP A 195 27.96 -12.67 -19.09
CA ASP A 195 27.09 -11.58 -18.64
C ASP A 195 25.89 -12.10 -17.82
N ILE A 196 25.39 -13.29 -18.18
CA ILE A 196 24.33 -14.00 -17.46
C ILE A 196 24.83 -14.39 -16.07
N GLU A 197 26.03 -14.95 -16.00
CA GLU A 197 26.67 -15.33 -14.76
C GLU A 197 26.98 -14.09 -13.88
N PHE A 198 27.46 -13.00 -14.48
CA PHE A 198 27.68 -11.73 -13.77
C PHE A 198 26.38 -11.15 -13.20
N TYR A 199 25.31 -11.10 -14.00
CA TYR A 199 24.02 -10.56 -13.58
C TYR A 199 23.34 -11.42 -12.49
N TYR A 200 23.41 -12.74 -12.62
CA TYR A 200 22.96 -13.66 -11.57
C TYR A 200 23.70 -13.41 -10.26
N ASN A 201 25.02 -13.23 -10.32
CA ASN A 201 25.86 -12.97 -9.16
C ASN A 201 25.58 -11.60 -8.50
N LEU A 202 25.27 -10.58 -9.28
CA LEU A 202 24.90 -9.24 -8.77
C LEU A 202 23.51 -9.21 -8.15
N ASN A 203 22.58 -10.01 -8.67
CA ASN A 203 21.16 -9.98 -8.33
C ASN A 203 20.71 -11.25 -7.59
N LYS A 204 21.61 -11.92 -6.87
CA LYS A 204 21.30 -13.17 -6.15
C LYS A 204 20.06 -13.05 -5.25
N SER A 205 19.83 -11.90 -4.63
CA SER A 205 18.64 -11.64 -3.82
C SER A 205 17.32 -11.84 -4.57
N LYS A 206 17.29 -11.56 -5.88
CA LYS A 206 16.12 -11.69 -6.77
C LYS A 206 15.75 -13.14 -7.09
N TYR A 207 16.70 -14.07 -6.97
CA TYR A 207 16.54 -15.48 -7.35
C TYR A 207 16.35 -16.42 -6.18
N LYS A 208 15.90 -15.89 -5.05
CA LYS A 208 15.50 -16.70 -3.90
C LYS A 208 14.07 -17.18 -4.11
N ASP A 209 13.80 -18.45 -3.80
CA ASP A 209 12.44 -18.98 -3.77
C ASP A 209 11.66 -18.49 -2.53
N GLU A 210 10.41 -18.91 -2.41
CA GLU A 210 9.49 -18.55 -1.33
C GLU A 210 10.00 -18.95 0.06
N THR A 211 10.98 -19.86 0.12
CA THR A 211 11.64 -20.32 1.35
C THR A 211 12.94 -19.55 1.63
N GLY A 212 13.30 -18.58 0.78
CA GLY A 212 14.53 -17.80 0.86
C GLY A 212 15.76 -18.50 0.28
N LYS A 213 15.60 -19.68 -0.32
CA LYS A 213 16.72 -20.47 -0.88
C LYS A 213 17.04 -20.00 -2.29
N LEU A 214 18.33 -19.75 -2.54
CA LEU A 214 18.80 -19.27 -3.84
C LEU A 214 18.69 -20.38 -4.91
N LYS A 215 17.91 -20.13 -5.97
CA LYS A 215 17.81 -20.99 -7.15
C LYS A 215 19.13 -20.99 -7.91
N LYS A 216 19.59 -22.14 -8.43
CA LYS A 216 20.87 -22.25 -9.15
C LYS A 216 20.86 -21.47 -10.47
N LEU A 217 22.02 -21.03 -10.96
CA LEU A 217 22.15 -20.26 -12.20
C LEU A 217 21.44 -20.96 -13.37
N GLU A 218 21.58 -22.28 -13.48
CA GLU A 218 21.00 -23.14 -14.51
C GLU A 218 19.48 -23.17 -14.46
N GLU A 219 18.88 -22.96 -13.28
CA GLU A 219 17.43 -22.90 -13.08
C GLU A 219 16.84 -21.54 -13.48
N VAL A 220 17.68 -20.48 -13.53
CA VAL A 220 17.25 -19.11 -13.85
C VAL A 220 17.94 -18.54 -15.11
N LYS A 221 18.80 -19.32 -15.79
CA LYS A 221 19.62 -18.88 -16.92
C LYS A 221 18.79 -18.30 -18.06
N SER A 222 17.65 -18.93 -18.38
CA SER A 222 16.72 -18.47 -19.41
C SER A 222 15.97 -17.19 -19.02
N ILE A 223 15.68 -17.02 -17.73
CA ILE A 223 15.06 -15.82 -17.18
C ILE A 223 16.05 -14.65 -17.30
N ILE A 224 17.29 -14.83 -16.86
CA ILE A 224 18.36 -13.83 -16.94
C ILE A 224 18.70 -13.50 -18.40
N TYR A 225 18.76 -14.51 -19.27
CA TYR A 225 18.98 -14.32 -20.71
C TYR A 225 17.92 -13.38 -21.31
N THR A 226 16.66 -13.57 -20.91
CA THR A 226 15.54 -12.72 -21.35
C THR A 226 15.68 -11.28 -20.82
N GLU A 227 16.17 -11.11 -19.60
CA GLU A 227 16.39 -9.80 -18.97
C GLU A 227 17.62 -9.05 -19.53
N LEU A 228 18.67 -9.76 -19.96
CA LEU A 228 19.92 -9.19 -20.47
C LEU A 228 19.93 -8.88 -21.96
N ARG A 229 18.97 -9.42 -22.72
CA ARG A 229 18.76 -9.14 -24.14
C ARG A 229 18.51 -7.66 -24.44
N GLU A 230 18.32 -6.84 -23.40
CA GLU A 230 18.11 -5.40 -23.46
C GLU A 230 19.40 -4.53 -23.42
N LYS A 231 20.63 -5.02 -23.69
CA LYS A 231 21.86 -4.18 -23.71
C LYS A 231 22.52 -4.06 -25.09
N VAL A 232 22.62 -2.82 -25.58
CA VAL A 232 23.29 -2.41 -26.84
C VAL A 232 24.80 -2.26 -26.63
N SER A 233 25.60 -2.72 -27.60
CA SER A 233 27.07 -2.70 -27.52
C SER A 233 27.66 -1.29 -27.64
N LYS A 234 28.84 -1.05 -27.04
CA LYS A 234 29.53 0.25 -27.06
C LYS A 234 29.82 0.74 -28.49
N GLU A 235 30.17 -0.16 -29.41
CA GLU A 235 30.35 0.18 -30.83
C GLU A 235 29.05 0.71 -31.46
N GLN A 236 27.90 0.12 -31.16
CA GLN A 236 26.60 0.60 -31.66
C GLN A 236 26.22 1.97 -31.06
N LEU A 237 26.53 2.21 -29.79
CA LEU A 237 26.34 3.52 -29.15
C LEU A 237 27.19 4.60 -29.82
N GLN A 238 28.44 4.28 -30.12
CA GLN A 238 29.40 5.20 -30.72
C GLN A 238 28.99 5.56 -32.16
N THR A 239 28.54 4.58 -32.93
CA THR A 239 28.02 4.77 -34.28
C THR A 239 26.80 5.70 -34.27
N TYR A 240 25.80 5.41 -33.43
CA TYR A 240 24.61 6.25 -33.32
C TYR A 240 24.91 7.69 -32.84
N TYR A 241 25.82 7.87 -31.88
CA TYR A 241 26.28 9.20 -31.44
C TYR A 241 26.87 10.02 -32.60
N ASN A 242 27.74 9.40 -33.38
CA ASN A 242 28.42 10.05 -34.49
C ASN A 242 27.45 10.39 -35.64
N ASP A 243 26.54 9.48 -35.96
CA ASP A 243 25.52 9.66 -37.01
C ASP A 243 24.48 10.75 -36.64
N HIS A 244 24.35 11.07 -35.35
CA HIS A 244 23.38 12.04 -34.83
C HIS A 244 24.04 13.19 -34.03
N LYS A 245 25.31 13.49 -34.30
CA LYS A 245 26.13 14.40 -33.49
C LYS A 245 25.54 15.80 -33.30
N SER A 246 24.83 16.31 -34.31
CA SER A 246 24.12 17.59 -34.28
C SER A 246 22.98 17.67 -33.24
N ARG A 247 22.47 16.52 -32.77
CA ARG A 247 21.44 16.44 -31.71
C ARG A 247 22.00 16.72 -30.32
N TRP A 248 23.32 16.72 -30.15
CA TRP A 248 24.00 16.80 -28.86
C TRP A 248 24.75 18.13 -28.68
N MET A 249 24.23 19.23 -29.24
CA MET A 249 24.80 20.57 -29.11
C MET A 249 24.04 21.40 -28.06
N LEU A 250 24.74 22.09 -27.16
CA LEU A 250 24.15 23.02 -26.18
C LEU A 250 24.80 24.41 -26.28
N PRO A 251 24.02 25.49 -26.05
CA PRO A 251 24.53 26.86 -26.00
C PRO A 251 25.25 27.14 -24.68
N LYS A 252 26.39 27.83 -24.72
CA LYS A 252 27.13 28.27 -23.52
C LYS A 252 26.39 29.37 -22.76
N THR A 253 25.76 30.32 -23.48
CA THR A 253 24.85 31.31 -22.89
C THR A 253 23.58 31.55 -23.73
N MET A 254 22.51 32.07 -23.12
CA MET A 254 21.27 32.45 -23.82
C MET A 254 20.61 33.72 -23.28
N ASP A 255 19.82 34.35 -24.15
CA ASP A 255 18.95 35.48 -23.80
C ASP A 255 17.48 35.07 -23.90
N LEU A 256 16.65 35.45 -22.93
CA LEU A 256 15.24 35.12 -22.84
C LEU A 256 14.35 36.38 -22.85
N ALA A 257 13.12 36.21 -23.30
CA ALA A 257 12.01 37.11 -22.99
C ALA A 257 10.90 36.33 -22.30
N TYR A 258 10.12 36.95 -21.41
CA TYR A 258 9.04 36.26 -20.70
C TYR A 258 7.76 37.11 -20.56
N ILE A 259 6.63 36.40 -20.41
CA ILE A 259 5.33 36.94 -20.00
C ILE A 259 4.80 36.05 -18.87
N MET A 260 4.35 36.64 -17.76
CA MET A 260 3.88 36.01 -16.55
C MET A 260 2.54 36.62 -16.11
N ILE A 261 1.61 35.78 -15.69
CA ILE A 261 0.30 36.18 -15.16
C ILE A 261 0.18 35.66 -13.74
N GLU A 262 -0.02 36.56 -12.77
CA GLU A 262 -0.27 36.18 -11.37
C GLU A 262 -1.77 36.06 -11.06
N LYS A 263 -2.11 35.03 -10.27
CA LYS A 263 -3.48 34.76 -9.79
C LYS A 263 -3.93 35.77 -8.74
N SER A 264 -3.04 36.18 -7.83
CA SER A 264 -3.32 37.08 -6.71
C SER A 264 -2.52 38.38 -6.80
N ASN A 265 -2.77 39.19 -7.81
CA ASN A 265 -2.16 40.51 -7.92
C ASN A 265 -2.81 41.49 -6.92
N GLU A 266 -2.05 42.01 -5.95
CA GLU A 266 -2.57 42.86 -4.85
C GLU A 266 -3.26 44.14 -5.34
N LYS A 267 -2.70 44.82 -6.35
CA LYS A 267 -3.33 46.02 -6.94
C LYS A 267 -4.68 45.68 -7.56
N ARG A 268 -4.79 44.51 -8.21
CA ARG A 268 -6.04 44.02 -8.81
C ARG A 268 -7.05 43.64 -7.73
N LYS A 269 -6.61 43.00 -6.65
CA LYS A 269 -7.44 42.67 -5.48
C LYS A 269 -8.05 43.94 -4.88
N ASP A 270 -7.24 44.96 -4.63
CA ASP A 270 -7.72 46.23 -4.05
C ASP A 270 -8.69 46.97 -4.96
N ALA A 271 -8.42 46.99 -6.27
CA ALA A 271 -9.34 47.57 -7.26
C ALA A 271 -10.67 46.81 -7.33
N LEU A 272 -10.62 45.47 -7.28
CA LEU A 272 -11.83 44.63 -7.30
C LEU A 272 -12.66 44.80 -6.04
N VAL A 273 -12.04 44.80 -4.86
CA VAL A 273 -12.73 45.06 -3.59
C VAL A 273 -13.52 46.37 -3.64
N LYS A 274 -12.94 47.44 -4.23
CA LYS A 274 -13.60 48.74 -4.40
C LYS A 274 -14.72 48.74 -5.45
N SER A 275 -14.75 47.77 -6.35
CA SER A 275 -15.73 47.70 -7.45
C SER A 275 -16.90 46.75 -7.20
N ILE A 276 -16.80 45.86 -6.20
CA ILE A 276 -17.89 44.94 -5.83
C ILE A 276 -19.04 45.75 -5.24
N LYS A 277 -20.21 45.68 -5.88
CA LYS A 277 -21.41 46.40 -5.46
C LYS A 277 -22.23 45.54 -4.50
N ASP A 278 -22.93 46.19 -3.58
CA ASP A 278 -23.87 45.49 -2.67
C ASP A 278 -24.93 44.67 -3.43
N THR A 279 -25.38 45.12 -4.60
CA THR A 279 -26.32 44.37 -5.46
C THR A 279 -25.76 43.04 -5.97
N GLU A 280 -24.45 42.96 -6.15
CA GLU A 280 -23.75 41.74 -6.57
C GLU A 280 -23.59 40.77 -5.41
N LEU A 281 -23.25 41.30 -4.22
CA LEU A 281 -23.23 40.51 -2.97
C LEU A 281 -24.62 39.95 -2.68
N GLN A 282 -25.67 40.75 -2.86
CA GLN A 282 -27.05 40.33 -2.67
C GLN A 282 -27.47 39.25 -3.67
N SER A 283 -27.08 39.40 -4.94
CA SER A 283 -27.32 38.37 -5.98
C SER A 283 -26.63 37.05 -5.64
N TYR A 284 -25.36 37.09 -5.22
CA TYR A 284 -24.63 35.91 -4.78
C TYR A 284 -25.29 35.24 -3.58
N TYR A 285 -25.64 36.03 -2.55
CA TYR A 285 -26.34 35.53 -1.37
C TYR A 285 -27.68 34.88 -1.75
N ASN A 286 -28.47 35.52 -2.61
CA ASN A 286 -29.76 34.98 -3.05
C ASN A 286 -29.63 33.68 -3.85
N ALA A 287 -28.60 33.56 -4.68
CA ALA A 287 -28.33 32.35 -5.46
C ALA A 287 -27.75 31.20 -4.62
N ASN A 288 -27.19 31.49 -3.44
CA ASN A 288 -26.49 30.52 -2.59
C ASN A 288 -27.10 30.46 -1.17
N LYS A 289 -28.40 30.74 -1.01
CA LYS A 289 -29.06 30.83 0.31
C LYS A 289 -28.89 29.59 1.18
N SER A 290 -28.92 28.41 0.56
CA SER A 290 -28.74 27.12 1.24
C SER A 290 -27.37 26.99 1.92
N SER A 291 -26.34 27.64 1.36
CA SER A 291 -24.98 27.66 1.94
C SER A 291 -24.84 28.54 3.19
N PHE A 292 -25.93 29.19 3.62
CA PHE A 292 -25.95 30.10 4.79
C PHE A 292 -26.96 29.67 5.86
N LEU A 293 -27.37 28.40 5.91
CA LEU A 293 -28.18 27.86 7.00
C LEU A 293 -27.44 27.95 8.35
N SER A 294 -28.15 28.26 9.43
CA SER A 294 -27.64 28.14 10.79
C SER A 294 -27.54 26.68 11.19
N ALA A 295 -26.72 26.37 12.20
CA ALA A 295 -26.73 25.05 12.81
C ALA A 295 -28.05 24.78 13.56
N GLU A 296 -28.44 23.52 13.63
CA GLU A 296 -29.54 23.00 14.44
C GLU A 296 -29.22 23.15 15.93
N ILE A 297 -30.19 23.54 16.77
CA ILE A 297 -30.00 23.79 18.21
C ILE A 297 -31.07 23.04 19.02
N ALA A 298 -30.71 22.48 20.17
CA ALA A 298 -31.64 21.86 21.11
C ALA A 298 -31.44 22.34 22.56
N GLU A 299 -32.50 22.37 23.35
CA GLU A 299 -32.46 22.54 24.81
C GLU A 299 -32.65 21.18 25.48
N ILE A 300 -31.72 20.79 26.36
CA ILE A 300 -31.68 19.41 26.91
C ILE A 300 -31.41 19.38 28.42
N ALA A 301 -31.78 18.25 29.04
CA ALA A 301 -31.33 17.87 30.39
C ALA A 301 -30.75 16.44 30.40
N HIS A 302 -29.95 16.10 31.42
CA HIS A 302 -29.34 14.77 31.52
C HIS A 302 -29.16 14.24 32.94
N ILE A 303 -29.05 12.90 33.04
CA ILE A 303 -28.56 12.16 34.21
C ILE A 303 -27.30 11.43 33.76
N TYR A 304 -26.19 11.64 34.46
CA TYR A 304 -24.90 11.04 34.12
C TYR A 304 -24.39 10.16 35.26
N LEU A 305 -24.16 8.88 34.99
CA LEU A 305 -23.52 7.94 35.90
C LEU A 305 -22.06 7.80 35.52
N ASP A 306 -21.19 8.49 36.24
CA ASP A 306 -19.74 8.45 36.05
C ASP A 306 -19.14 7.10 36.46
N LYS A 307 -18.51 6.38 35.52
CA LYS A 307 -17.91 5.05 35.76
C LYS A 307 -16.79 5.08 36.79
N GLU A 308 -15.97 6.13 36.77
CA GLU A 308 -14.85 6.31 37.71
C GLU A 308 -15.33 6.50 39.16
N THR A 309 -16.38 7.28 39.35
CA THR A 309 -17.02 7.43 40.66
C THR A 309 -17.55 6.09 41.17
N LEU A 310 -18.18 5.28 40.30
CA LEU A 310 -18.64 3.94 40.66
C LEU A 310 -17.48 2.97 40.97
N ARG A 311 -16.38 3.04 40.20
CA ARG A 311 -15.18 2.21 40.42
C ARG A 311 -14.59 2.42 41.81
N LYS A 312 -14.52 3.66 42.27
CA LYS A 312 -14.00 4.04 43.61
C LYS A 312 -14.84 3.51 44.77
N GLU A 313 -16.11 3.19 44.53
CA GLU A 313 -17.02 2.60 45.52
C GLU A 313 -16.85 1.07 45.65
N LEU A 314 -16.09 0.44 44.73
CA LEU A 314 -15.97 -1.01 44.59
C LEU A 314 -14.57 -1.50 45.01
N THR A 315 -14.50 -2.74 45.48
CA THR A 315 -13.25 -3.40 45.89
C THR A 315 -13.20 -4.84 45.38
N VAL A 316 -11.99 -5.39 45.22
CA VAL A 316 -11.76 -6.81 44.84
C VAL A 316 -11.10 -7.52 46.01
N SER A 317 -11.66 -8.65 46.38
CA SER A 317 -11.12 -9.52 47.44
C SER A 317 -10.05 -10.45 46.90
N ASP A 318 -9.16 -10.90 47.78
CA ASP A 318 -8.10 -11.85 47.46
C ASP A 318 -8.66 -13.18 46.94
N GLU A 319 -9.82 -13.60 47.45
CA GLU A 319 -10.52 -14.79 47.00
C GLU A 319 -11.02 -14.66 45.56
N GLU A 320 -11.53 -13.49 45.17
CA GLU A 320 -11.98 -13.22 43.80
C GLU A 320 -10.82 -13.23 42.81
N ALA A 321 -9.71 -12.56 43.17
CA ALA A 321 -8.50 -12.54 42.33
C ALA A 321 -7.89 -13.94 42.16
N LYS A 322 -7.81 -14.71 43.25
CA LYS A 322 -7.31 -16.08 43.21
C LYS A 322 -8.21 -16.99 42.38
N LYS A 323 -9.53 -16.87 42.53
CA LYS A 323 -10.49 -17.65 41.73
C LYS A 323 -10.34 -17.35 40.25
N TYR A 324 -10.27 -16.07 39.88
CA TYR A 324 -10.10 -15.66 38.48
C TYR A 324 -8.79 -16.20 37.90
N TYR A 325 -7.68 -16.11 38.64
CA TYR A 325 -6.39 -16.69 38.21
C TYR A 325 -6.46 -18.20 38.02
N ASP A 326 -7.08 -18.92 38.98
CA ASP A 326 -7.19 -20.39 38.93
C ASP A 326 -8.05 -20.85 37.74
N GLU A 327 -9.07 -20.08 37.36
CA GLU A 327 -9.98 -20.36 36.23
C GLU A 327 -9.37 -19.98 34.87
N ASN A 328 -8.42 -19.03 34.82
CA ASN A 328 -7.86 -18.46 33.58
C ASN A 328 -6.33 -18.64 33.45
N LYS A 329 -5.74 -19.69 34.05
CA LYS A 329 -4.28 -19.90 34.10
C LYS A 329 -3.55 -19.87 32.76
N LEU A 330 -4.21 -20.30 31.69
CA LEU A 330 -3.60 -20.38 30.36
C LEU A 330 -3.39 -19.00 29.73
N ASP A 331 -4.15 -17.99 30.17
CA ASP A 331 -4.05 -16.62 29.64
C ASP A 331 -2.74 -15.95 30.08
N PHE A 332 -2.06 -16.52 31.08
CA PHE A 332 -0.83 -16.03 31.69
C PHE A 332 0.44 -16.78 31.25
N GLU A 333 0.46 -17.47 30.10
CA GLU A 333 1.65 -18.17 29.56
C GLU A 333 2.69 -17.20 28.94
N THR A 334 4.00 -17.45 29.14
CA THR A 334 5.13 -16.66 28.64
C THR A 334 6.09 -17.50 27.81
N LYS A 335 6.76 -16.90 26.82
CA LYS A 335 7.69 -17.56 25.88
C LYS A 335 9.14 -17.47 26.37
N GLU A 336 10.00 -18.36 25.84
CA GLU A 336 11.45 -18.37 26.08
C GLU A 336 12.15 -17.21 25.34
N GLU A 337 13.01 -16.45 26.01
CA GLU A 337 13.74 -15.29 25.46
C GLU A 337 15.20 -15.25 25.93
N VAL A 338 16.13 -14.81 25.07
CA VAL A 338 17.55 -14.62 25.39
C VAL A 338 17.94 -13.16 25.13
N LYS A 339 18.78 -12.59 26.01
CA LYS A 339 19.43 -11.30 25.81
C LYS A 339 20.90 -11.50 25.44
N ALA A 340 21.38 -10.87 24.37
CA ALA A 340 22.76 -11.01 23.92
C ALA A 340 23.37 -9.73 23.31
N SER A 341 24.71 -9.67 23.26
CA SER A 341 25.47 -8.71 22.45
C SER A 341 26.29 -9.42 21.38
N HIS A 342 26.62 -8.76 20.27
CA HIS A 342 27.45 -9.35 19.21
C HIS A 342 28.52 -8.43 18.59
N ILE A 343 29.53 -9.04 17.97
CA ILE A 343 30.54 -8.39 17.11
C ILE A 343 30.51 -9.10 15.75
N LEU A 344 30.31 -8.37 14.65
CA LEU A 344 30.26 -8.93 13.30
C LEU A 344 31.51 -8.55 12.49
N ILE A 345 32.23 -9.55 11.99
CA ILE A 345 33.37 -9.38 11.07
C ILE A 345 32.99 -9.90 9.69
N LYS A 346 32.93 -9.00 8.69
CA LYS A 346 32.66 -9.35 7.29
C LYS A 346 33.84 -10.09 6.65
N SER A 347 33.53 -10.98 5.71
CA SER A 347 34.51 -11.79 4.98
C SER A 347 35.01 -11.15 3.67
N ASP A 348 35.06 -9.80 3.63
CA ASP A 348 35.35 -9.04 2.40
C ASP A 348 36.76 -9.32 1.82
N ASN A 349 37.72 -9.71 2.68
CA ASN A 349 39.10 -10.07 2.29
C ASN A 349 39.34 -11.59 2.19
N GLY A 350 38.30 -12.41 2.35
CA GLY A 350 38.40 -13.87 2.42
C GLY A 350 37.91 -14.44 3.76
N ASP A 351 37.44 -15.69 3.72
CA ASP A 351 36.77 -16.31 4.86
C ASP A 351 37.74 -16.69 5.99
N GLU A 352 38.96 -17.11 5.63
CA GLU A 352 40.02 -17.45 6.58
C GLU A 352 40.49 -16.21 7.35
N ASP A 353 40.65 -15.07 6.67
CA ASP A 353 41.08 -13.81 7.30
C ASP A 353 40.04 -13.29 8.30
N ALA A 354 38.76 -13.31 7.93
CA ALA A 354 37.68 -12.88 8.82
C ALA A 354 37.53 -13.81 10.04
N LYS A 355 37.72 -15.12 9.85
CA LYS A 355 37.73 -16.09 10.95
C LYS A 355 38.91 -15.86 11.87
N ALA A 356 40.11 -15.66 11.33
CA ALA A 356 41.31 -15.37 12.10
C ALA A 356 41.17 -14.07 12.90
N GLN A 357 40.60 -13.03 12.30
CA GLN A 357 40.31 -11.77 12.96
C GLN A 357 39.28 -11.92 14.08
N ALA A 358 38.16 -12.60 13.84
CA ALA A 358 37.15 -12.86 14.87
C ALA A 358 37.71 -13.71 16.02
N THR A 359 38.54 -14.70 15.72
CA THR A 359 39.22 -15.53 16.74
C THR A 359 40.13 -14.67 17.61
N LYS A 360 40.96 -13.83 17.00
CA LYS A 360 41.86 -12.92 17.71
C LYS A 360 41.10 -11.94 18.60
N ILE A 361 40.04 -11.31 18.08
CA ILE A 361 39.21 -10.37 18.85
C ILE A 361 38.61 -11.08 20.07
N ARG A 362 38.12 -12.31 19.90
CA ARG A 362 37.59 -13.11 21.00
C ARG A 362 38.67 -13.40 22.05
N GLU A 363 39.87 -13.82 21.64
CA GLU A 363 40.99 -14.06 22.56
C GLU A 363 41.40 -12.81 23.33
N ASP A 364 41.40 -11.64 22.66
CA ASP A 364 41.69 -10.36 23.30
C ASP A 364 40.61 -9.96 24.32
N ILE A 365 39.33 -10.30 24.07
CA ILE A 365 38.24 -10.13 25.04
C ILE A 365 38.39 -11.09 26.22
N LEU A 366 38.66 -12.38 25.96
CA LEU A 366 38.80 -13.40 27.01
C LEU A 366 40.04 -13.19 27.89
N SER A 367 41.11 -12.61 27.32
CA SER A 367 42.33 -12.24 28.05
C SER A 367 42.26 -10.86 28.71
N ASN A 368 41.10 -10.19 28.67
CA ASN A 368 40.85 -8.84 29.21
C ASN A 368 41.77 -7.74 28.64
N LYS A 369 42.27 -7.90 27.41
CA LYS A 369 42.99 -6.81 26.72
C LYS A 369 42.06 -5.72 26.19
N THR A 370 40.80 -6.07 25.95
CA THR A 370 39.72 -5.14 25.56
C THR A 370 38.39 -5.62 26.14
N THR A 371 37.42 -4.73 26.26
CA THR A 371 36.05 -5.13 26.65
C THR A 371 35.25 -5.55 25.41
N PHE A 372 34.22 -6.37 25.60
CA PHE A 372 33.34 -6.76 24.49
C PHE A 372 32.70 -5.55 23.79
N SER A 373 32.29 -4.54 24.57
CA SER A 373 31.69 -3.32 24.04
C SER A 373 32.68 -2.49 23.23
N ASP A 374 33.93 -2.37 23.70
CA ASP A 374 34.96 -1.59 22.99
C ASP A 374 35.37 -2.30 21.70
N ALA A 375 35.55 -3.63 21.76
CA ALA A 375 35.79 -4.45 20.57
C ALA A 375 34.64 -4.38 19.57
N ALA A 376 33.38 -4.31 20.03
CA ALA A 376 32.23 -4.11 19.15
C ALA A 376 32.29 -2.76 18.43
N LYS A 377 32.60 -1.66 19.14
CA LYS A 377 32.73 -0.32 18.54
C LYS A 377 33.84 -0.26 17.51
N GLU A 378 35.00 -0.82 17.86
CA GLU A 378 36.21 -0.73 17.05
C GLU A 378 36.14 -1.65 15.82
N PHE A 379 35.78 -2.92 16.00
CA PHE A 379 35.93 -3.94 14.98
C PHE A 379 34.63 -4.40 14.32
N SER A 380 33.47 -4.18 14.93
CA SER A 380 32.21 -4.64 14.34
C SER A 380 31.86 -3.84 13.09
N THR A 381 31.45 -4.58 12.07
CA THR A 381 30.93 -4.10 10.79
C THR A 381 29.41 -3.94 10.78
N ASP A 382 28.72 -4.34 11.86
CA ASP A 382 27.31 -4.01 12.08
C ASP A 382 27.17 -2.54 12.47
N LYS A 383 26.74 -1.70 11.51
CA LYS A 383 26.52 -0.27 11.74
C LYS A 383 25.35 0.03 12.68
N GLY A 384 24.44 -0.91 12.91
CA GLY A 384 23.25 -0.72 13.75
C GLY A 384 23.56 -0.75 15.24
N ASN A 385 24.39 -1.69 15.69
CA ASN A 385 24.64 -1.93 17.12
C ASN A 385 26.09 -1.76 17.56
N LYS A 386 27.06 -1.57 16.64
CA LYS A 386 28.48 -1.37 17.02
C LYS A 386 28.67 -0.27 18.08
N ASP A 387 27.99 0.87 17.92
CA ASP A 387 28.14 2.02 18.82
C ASP A 387 27.47 1.80 20.18
N LYS A 388 26.55 0.82 20.27
CA LYS A 388 25.89 0.36 21.49
C LYS A 388 26.59 -0.84 22.14
N GLY A 389 27.87 -1.07 21.80
CA GLY A 389 28.62 -2.22 22.32
C GLY A 389 28.11 -3.57 21.81
N GLY A 390 27.34 -3.57 20.72
CA GLY A 390 26.76 -4.76 20.11
C GLY A 390 25.47 -5.26 20.75
N ASP A 391 24.82 -4.52 21.66
CA ASP A 391 23.60 -4.96 22.36
C ASP A 391 22.39 -5.16 21.42
N LEU A 392 21.75 -6.33 21.53
CA LEU A 392 20.58 -6.72 20.73
C LEU A 392 19.27 -6.72 21.54
N GLY A 393 19.32 -6.56 22.88
CA GLY A 393 18.14 -6.73 23.74
C GLY A 393 17.66 -8.18 23.86
N TYR A 394 16.46 -8.40 24.41
CA TYR A 394 15.84 -9.74 24.44
C TYR A 394 15.24 -10.08 23.08
N PHE A 395 15.40 -11.33 22.69
CA PHE A 395 14.75 -11.89 21.52
C PHE A 395 14.30 -13.32 21.80
N ALA A 396 13.14 -13.68 21.24
CA ALA A 396 12.60 -15.02 21.29
C ALA A 396 13.15 -15.90 20.16
N ARG A 397 12.92 -17.21 20.24
CA ARG A 397 13.21 -18.12 19.12
C ARG A 397 12.46 -17.69 17.85
N GLY A 398 13.12 -17.82 16.70
CA GLY A 398 12.68 -17.36 15.39
C GLY A 398 13.07 -15.92 15.03
N ALA A 399 13.70 -15.17 15.93
CA ALA A 399 14.05 -13.76 15.70
C ALA A 399 15.43 -13.54 15.06
N MET A 400 16.32 -14.54 15.12
CA MET A 400 17.69 -14.46 14.60
C MET A 400 17.95 -15.56 13.56
N VAL A 401 19.01 -15.42 12.75
CA VAL A 401 19.43 -16.50 11.84
C VAL A 401 19.83 -17.74 12.63
N THR A 402 19.55 -18.92 12.09
CA THR A 402 19.62 -20.20 12.82
C THR A 402 20.95 -20.41 13.55
N GLU A 403 22.09 -20.16 12.91
CA GLU A 403 23.40 -20.39 13.53
C GLU A 403 23.66 -19.44 14.71
N PHE A 404 23.18 -18.19 14.61
CA PHE A 404 23.28 -17.21 15.69
C PHE A 404 22.32 -17.57 16.84
N GLU A 405 21.09 -17.95 16.51
CA GLU A 405 20.07 -18.35 17.47
C GLU A 405 20.51 -19.58 18.26
N GLU A 406 20.94 -20.64 17.59
CA GLU A 406 21.40 -21.87 18.23
C GLU A 406 22.57 -21.60 19.18
N ALA A 407 23.54 -20.78 18.76
CA ALA A 407 24.64 -20.36 19.61
C ALA A 407 24.19 -19.53 20.82
N SER A 408 23.14 -18.72 20.66
CA SER A 408 22.62 -17.85 21.71
C SER A 408 21.79 -18.61 22.75
N PHE A 409 20.86 -19.46 22.31
CA PHE A 409 19.96 -20.20 23.18
C PHE A 409 20.58 -21.45 23.80
N ASN A 410 21.67 -21.99 23.23
CA ASN A 410 22.44 -23.07 23.86
C ASN A 410 23.54 -22.56 24.78
N GLY A 411 23.89 -21.27 24.69
CA GLY A 411 24.87 -20.62 25.56
C GLY A 411 24.30 -20.34 26.95
N LYS A 412 25.14 -20.35 27.97
CA LYS A 412 24.77 -19.94 29.32
C LYS A 412 24.96 -18.44 29.48
N VAL A 413 24.19 -17.83 30.38
CA VAL A 413 24.39 -16.44 30.78
C VAL A 413 25.85 -16.21 31.19
N GLY A 414 26.50 -15.24 30.54
CA GLY A 414 27.91 -14.92 30.70
C GLY A 414 28.84 -15.50 29.62
N ASP A 415 28.38 -16.47 28.83
CA ASP A 415 29.22 -17.11 27.80
C ASP A 415 29.58 -16.15 26.66
N ILE A 416 30.80 -16.30 26.14
CA ILE A 416 31.24 -15.70 24.88
C ILE A 416 31.52 -16.83 23.88
N THR A 417 30.71 -16.90 22.84
CA THR A 417 30.74 -17.99 21.84
C THR A 417 32.06 -17.98 21.07
N GLU A 418 32.46 -19.15 20.54
CA GLU A 418 33.42 -19.19 19.42
C GLU A 418 32.89 -18.37 18.22
N PRO A 419 33.74 -17.95 17.27
CA PRO A 419 33.28 -17.27 16.06
C PRO A 419 32.24 -18.10 15.29
N VAL A 420 30.99 -17.65 15.32
CA VAL A 420 29.85 -18.27 14.65
C VAL A 420 29.77 -17.77 13.22
N LYS A 421 29.90 -18.68 12.26
CA LYS A 421 29.78 -18.33 10.84
C LYS A 421 28.30 -18.19 10.47
N THR A 422 27.94 -17.07 9.86
CA THR A 422 26.64 -16.85 9.20
C THR A 422 26.86 -16.31 7.78
N ASN A 423 25.76 -16.09 7.06
CA ASN A 423 25.77 -15.43 5.75
C ASN A 423 26.26 -13.96 5.79
N PHE A 424 26.39 -13.36 6.98
CA PHE A 424 26.83 -11.97 7.15
C PHE A 424 28.32 -11.85 7.51
N GLY A 425 28.99 -12.97 7.81
CA GLY A 425 30.38 -13.00 8.27
C GLY A 425 30.53 -13.87 9.51
N TYR A 426 31.53 -13.55 10.34
CA TYR A 426 31.77 -14.22 11.61
C TYR A 426 31.26 -13.38 12.77
N HIS A 427 30.46 -13.99 13.65
CA HIS A 427 29.90 -13.37 14.84
C HIS A 427 30.57 -13.88 16.10
N ILE A 428 30.93 -12.98 17.00
CA ILE A 428 31.23 -13.31 18.39
C ILE A 428 30.00 -12.87 19.19
N ILE A 429 29.41 -13.76 19.98
CA ILE A 429 28.17 -13.51 20.70
C ILE A 429 28.44 -13.61 22.20
N LYS A 430 27.92 -12.66 22.98
CA LYS A 430 27.96 -12.67 24.44
C LYS A 430 26.54 -12.79 24.99
N ILE A 431 26.28 -13.81 25.81
CA ILE A 431 24.97 -14.04 26.42
C ILE A 431 24.86 -13.27 27.73
N ILE A 432 23.79 -12.49 27.87
CA ILE A 432 23.59 -11.54 28.97
C ILE A 432 22.50 -12.03 29.93
N ASP A 433 21.41 -12.61 29.41
CA ASP A 433 20.32 -13.16 30.23
C ASP A 433 19.48 -14.20 29.44
N HIS A 434 18.74 -15.07 30.14
CA HIS A 434 17.90 -16.11 29.55
C HIS A 434 16.64 -16.37 30.39
N LYS A 435 15.46 -16.09 29.81
CA LYS A 435 14.14 -16.35 30.39
C LYS A 435 13.54 -17.61 29.80
N MET A 436 13.08 -18.53 30.65
CA MET A 436 12.40 -19.77 30.24
C MET A 436 10.90 -19.54 30.01
N ALA A 437 10.28 -20.34 29.13
CA ALA A 437 8.83 -20.34 28.95
C ALA A 437 8.10 -20.89 30.20
N GLY A 438 6.92 -20.36 30.53
CA GLY A 438 6.11 -20.81 31.67
C GLY A 438 4.88 -19.95 31.97
N ILE A 439 4.08 -20.33 32.96
CA ILE A 439 2.91 -19.55 33.43
C ILE A 439 3.35 -18.53 34.48
N SER A 440 3.04 -17.25 34.27
CA SER A 440 3.28 -16.17 35.25
C SER A 440 2.54 -16.44 36.55
N LYS A 441 3.15 -16.10 37.70
CA LYS A 441 2.55 -16.37 39.01
C LYS A 441 1.44 -15.36 39.30
N LEU A 442 0.48 -15.74 40.16
CA LEU A 442 -0.60 -14.85 40.60
C LEU A 442 -0.07 -13.51 41.11
N GLU A 443 1.05 -13.52 41.83
CA GLU A 443 1.67 -12.30 42.37
C GLU A 443 2.11 -11.32 41.25
N ASP A 444 2.52 -11.86 40.10
CA ASP A 444 3.02 -11.07 38.97
C ASP A 444 1.87 -10.47 38.13
N VAL A 445 0.65 -11.02 38.24
CA VAL A 445 -0.53 -10.62 37.44
C VAL A 445 -1.71 -10.15 38.30
N ARG A 446 -1.52 -9.96 39.62
CA ARG A 446 -2.61 -9.67 40.56
C ARG A 446 -3.31 -8.35 40.28
N GLU A 447 -2.55 -7.32 39.91
CA GLU A 447 -3.10 -5.99 39.62
C GLU A 447 -3.97 -6.03 38.35
N ASP A 448 -3.49 -6.68 37.29
CA ASP A 448 -4.25 -6.88 36.06
C ASP A 448 -5.58 -7.62 36.32
N ILE A 449 -5.54 -8.67 37.15
CA ILE A 449 -6.74 -9.43 37.54
C ILE A 449 -7.72 -8.57 38.35
N ASN A 450 -7.21 -7.75 39.28
CA ASN A 450 -8.04 -6.86 40.07
C ASN A 450 -8.74 -5.84 39.18
N ASP A 451 -8.05 -5.28 38.19
CA ASP A 451 -8.64 -4.31 37.27
C ASP A 451 -9.76 -4.93 36.43
N ILE A 452 -9.55 -6.15 35.91
CA ILE A 452 -10.58 -6.90 35.17
C ILE A 452 -11.84 -7.12 36.02
N ILE A 453 -11.66 -7.56 37.28
CA ILE A 453 -12.79 -7.81 38.18
C ILE A 453 -13.50 -6.50 38.57
N LEU A 454 -12.76 -5.41 38.78
CA LEU A 454 -13.34 -4.09 39.07
C LEU A 454 -14.20 -3.59 37.91
N ASP A 455 -13.74 -3.74 36.67
CA ASP A 455 -14.51 -3.37 35.47
C ASP A 455 -15.84 -4.11 35.42
N GLU A 456 -15.84 -5.43 35.63
CA GLU A 456 -17.08 -6.21 35.67
C GLU A 456 -18.04 -5.76 36.77
N LYS A 457 -17.51 -5.37 37.94
CA LYS A 457 -18.33 -4.86 39.05
C LYS A 457 -18.91 -3.48 38.75
N VAL A 458 -18.17 -2.61 38.08
CA VAL A 458 -18.63 -1.28 37.64
C VAL A 458 -19.80 -1.41 36.67
N THR A 459 -19.70 -2.29 35.67
CA THR A 459 -20.81 -2.54 34.73
C THR A 459 -22.06 -3.01 35.47
N LYS A 460 -21.95 -4.05 36.32
CA LYS A 460 -23.08 -4.56 37.11
C LYS A 460 -23.72 -3.51 38.03
N SER A 461 -22.90 -2.65 38.64
CA SER A 461 -23.37 -1.56 39.50
C SER A 461 -24.14 -0.50 38.69
N SER A 462 -23.64 -0.17 37.51
CA SER A 462 -24.26 0.77 36.57
C SER A 462 -25.62 0.26 36.13
N ASP A 463 -25.69 -0.99 35.64
CA ASP A 463 -26.93 -1.65 35.20
C ASP A 463 -28.00 -1.61 36.29
N LYS A 464 -27.61 -1.87 37.54
CA LYS A 464 -28.51 -1.79 38.69
C LYS A 464 -29.03 -0.37 38.91
N LYS A 465 -28.14 0.64 38.97
CA LYS A 465 -28.54 2.05 39.18
C LYS A 465 -29.45 2.54 38.04
N LEU A 466 -29.22 2.09 36.81
CA LEU A 466 -30.04 2.42 35.65
C LEU A 466 -31.43 1.80 35.72
N ALA A 467 -31.52 0.51 36.06
CA ALA A 467 -32.82 -0.14 36.26
C ALA A 467 -33.66 0.54 37.35
N GLU A 468 -33.01 1.04 38.42
CA GLU A 468 -33.67 1.84 39.44
C GLU A 468 -34.20 3.19 38.90
N ILE A 469 -33.40 3.89 38.09
CA ILE A 469 -33.81 5.15 37.43
C ILE A 469 -35.02 4.90 36.50
N GLU A 470 -34.98 3.84 35.69
CA GLU A 470 -36.08 3.50 34.77
C GLU A 470 -37.37 3.12 35.49
N SER A 471 -37.26 2.33 36.57
CA SER A 471 -38.40 2.01 37.43
C SER A 471 -39.02 3.27 38.02
N LYS A 472 -38.21 4.19 38.56
CA LYS A 472 -38.69 5.43 39.16
C LYS A 472 -39.29 6.42 38.13
N LEU A 473 -38.77 6.45 36.90
CA LEU A 473 -39.38 7.20 35.79
C LEU A 473 -40.76 6.64 35.45
N THR A 474 -40.90 5.32 35.43
CA THR A 474 -42.19 4.62 35.20
C THR A 474 -43.20 4.95 36.31
N ASP A 475 -42.74 5.05 37.56
CA ASP A 475 -43.53 5.50 38.71
C ASP A 475 -43.80 7.02 38.74
N LYS A 476 -43.54 7.72 37.62
CA LYS A 476 -43.79 9.16 37.39
C LYS A 476 -42.98 10.08 38.30
N LYS A 477 -41.85 9.64 38.83
CA LYS A 477 -40.89 10.56 39.45
C LYS A 477 -40.32 11.50 38.39
N SER A 478 -40.13 12.77 38.72
CA SER A 478 -39.65 13.76 37.75
C SER A 478 -38.20 13.49 37.35
N PHE A 479 -37.87 13.77 36.09
CA PHE A 479 -36.50 13.64 35.57
C PHE A 479 -35.51 14.55 36.35
N GLU A 480 -35.98 15.74 36.77
CA GLU A 480 -35.20 16.67 37.58
C GLU A 480 -34.84 16.08 38.95
N ASP A 481 -35.78 15.43 39.64
CA ASP A 481 -35.50 14.81 40.95
C ASP A 481 -34.54 13.63 40.82
N LEU A 482 -34.67 12.86 39.74
CA LEU A 482 -33.76 11.74 39.45
C LEU A 482 -32.37 12.22 39.08
N ALA A 483 -32.24 13.32 38.34
CA ALA A 483 -30.96 13.96 38.08
C ALA A 483 -30.30 14.41 39.38
N LYS A 484 -31.05 15.01 40.32
CA LYS A 484 -30.55 15.41 41.64
C LYS A 484 -30.12 14.23 42.51
N GLU A 485 -30.81 13.09 42.40
CA GLU A 485 -30.58 11.90 43.22
C GLU A 485 -29.43 11.01 42.69
N TYR A 486 -29.34 10.85 41.37
CA TYR A 486 -28.48 9.84 40.75
C TYR A 486 -27.34 10.41 39.90
N SER A 487 -27.44 11.63 39.39
CA SER A 487 -26.43 12.17 38.47
C SER A 487 -25.15 12.56 39.22
N HIS A 488 -24.01 12.13 38.70
CA HIS A 488 -22.67 12.51 39.15
C HIS A 488 -22.19 13.83 38.48
N ALA A 489 -22.99 14.44 37.61
CA ALA A 489 -22.62 15.67 36.91
C ALA A 489 -22.86 16.95 37.75
N LYS A 490 -22.21 18.07 37.41
CA LYS A 490 -22.41 19.34 38.13
C LYS A 490 -23.82 19.89 37.95
N SER A 491 -24.42 19.72 36.77
CA SER A 491 -25.81 20.11 36.48
C SER A 491 -26.85 19.35 37.30
N ALA A 492 -26.49 18.26 38.00
CA ALA A 492 -27.39 17.52 38.89
C ALA A 492 -28.13 18.47 39.86
N GLN A 493 -27.43 19.47 40.40
CA GLN A 493 -28.01 20.47 41.31
C GLN A 493 -29.16 21.27 40.70
N ASN A 494 -29.12 21.45 39.36
CA ASN A 494 -30.12 22.16 38.56
C ASN A 494 -30.98 21.19 37.74
N GLY A 495 -31.20 19.96 38.25
CA GLY A 495 -32.06 18.98 37.58
C GLY A 495 -31.50 18.41 36.29
N GLY A 496 -30.18 18.50 36.08
CA GLY A 496 -29.52 18.04 34.87
C GLY A 496 -29.59 19.02 33.70
N LEU A 497 -30.07 20.26 33.89
CA LEU A 497 -30.27 21.21 32.79
C LEU A 497 -28.95 21.68 32.16
N LEU A 498 -28.85 21.56 30.83
CA LEU A 498 -27.65 21.94 30.06
C LEU A 498 -27.86 23.17 29.15
N GLY A 499 -29.11 23.61 28.96
CA GLY A 499 -29.43 24.77 28.12
C GLY A 499 -29.31 24.46 26.62
N ARG A 500 -28.99 25.48 25.81
CA ARG A 500 -28.92 25.36 24.34
C ARG A 500 -27.63 24.71 23.86
N VAL A 501 -27.79 23.71 23.01
CA VAL A 501 -26.75 22.84 22.49
C VAL A 501 -26.83 22.79 20.97
N PHE A 502 -25.70 22.95 20.29
CA PHE A 502 -25.63 22.88 18.82
C PHE A 502 -25.50 21.42 18.34
N LEU A 503 -26.39 21.00 17.45
CA LEU A 503 -26.46 19.63 16.91
C LEU A 503 -25.79 19.46 15.52
N GLY A 504 -25.35 20.57 14.91
CA GLY A 504 -24.72 20.62 13.57
C GLY A 504 -23.18 20.62 13.55
N GLU A 505 -22.59 20.76 12.35
CA GLU A 505 -21.14 20.88 12.16
C GLU A 505 -20.61 22.21 12.72
N GLY A 506 -19.48 22.17 13.45
CA GLY A 506 -18.92 23.35 14.13
C GLY A 506 -19.55 23.65 15.50
N ASN A 507 -19.95 22.61 16.24
CA ASN A 507 -20.52 22.66 17.59
C ASN A 507 -19.52 23.07 18.69
N GLU A 508 -18.62 24.02 18.41
CA GLU A 508 -17.60 24.55 19.33
C GLU A 508 -18.17 25.51 20.41
N ASP A 509 -19.50 25.67 20.53
CA ASP A 509 -20.04 26.40 21.67
C ASP A 509 -19.90 25.53 22.94
N SER A 510 -18.74 25.72 23.57
CA SER A 510 -18.16 25.19 24.82
C SER A 510 -19.05 25.07 26.07
N LYS A 511 -20.37 25.28 25.98
CA LYS A 511 -21.25 25.46 27.14
C LYS A 511 -21.74 24.16 27.80
N VAL A 512 -21.43 22.99 27.24
CA VAL A 512 -21.89 21.69 27.76
C VAL A 512 -20.78 20.66 27.92
N SER A 513 -19.79 21.02 28.75
CA SER A 513 -18.66 20.13 29.11
C SER A 513 -19.07 18.79 29.76
N GLU A 514 -20.31 18.67 30.25
CA GLU A 514 -20.78 17.45 30.91
C GLU A 514 -21.17 16.34 29.93
N ILE A 515 -21.36 16.67 28.65
CA ILE A 515 -21.69 15.72 27.56
C ILE A 515 -20.70 15.82 26.40
N ALA A 516 -19.57 16.51 26.59
CA ALA A 516 -18.64 16.83 25.53
C ALA A 516 -17.19 16.57 25.93
N VAL A 517 -16.39 16.10 24.96
CA VAL A 517 -14.93 15.96 25.06
C VAL A 517 -14.29 16.93 24.08
N SER A 518 -13.31 17.71 24.56
CA SER A 518 -12.58 18.69 23.74
C SER A 518 -13.50 19.67 22.99
N GLY A 519 -14.63 20.04 23.61
CA GLY A 519 -15.60 20.98 23.05
C GLY A 519 -16.58 20.37 22.04
N ARG A 520 -16.57 19.04 21.81
CA ARG A 520 -17.54 18.35 20.94
C ARG A 520 -18.34 17.32 21.74
N ILE A 521 -19.66 17.30 21.54
CA ILE A 521 -20.57 16.35 22.21
C ILE A 521 -20.18 14.91 21.85
N TYR A 522 -20.24 13.99 22.82
CA TYR A 522 -20.04 12.55 22.60
C TYR A 522 -20.93 12.06 21.43
N TYR A 523 -20.36 11.33 20.47
CA TYR A 523 -21.12 10.91 19.29
C TYR A 523 -22.39 10.10 19.64
N PRO A 524 -22.36 9.11 20.57
CA PRO A 524 -23.58 8.42 21.00
C PRO A 524 -24.64 9.34 21.63
N VAL A 525 -24.21 10.40 22.32
CA VAL A 525 -25.13 11.40 22.90
C VAL A 525 -25.72 12.27 21.79
N LEU A 526 -24.89 12.70 20.83
CA LEU A 526 -25.32 13.52 19.69
C LEU A 526 -26.29 12.76 18.78
N SER A 527 -26.03 11.48 18.49
CA SER A 527 -26.91 10.66 17.66
C SER A 527 -28.27 10.47 18.33
N MET A 528 -28.29 10.16 19.64
CA MET A 528 -29.53 10.07 20.42
C MET A 528 -30.30 11.39 20.44
N LEU A 529 -29.64 12.52 20.71
CA LEU A 529 -30.28 13.84 20.70
C LEU A 529 -30.90 14.21 19.35
N LYS A 530 -30.33 13.75 18.23
CA LYS A 530 -30.91 13.97 16.90
C LYS A 530 -32.19 13.18 16.67
N THR A 531 -32.32 12.02 17.30
CA THR A 531 -33.49 11.14 17.20
C THR A 531 -34.61 11.44 18.18
N LEU A 532 -34.32 12.17 19.27
CA LEU A 532 -35.32 12.50 20.28
C LEU A 532 -36.27 13.62 19.82
N ASP A 533 -37.57 13.38 19.99
CA ASP A 533 -38.60 14.42 19.89
C ASP A 533 -38.70 15.22 21.19
N GLU A 534 -39.38 16.37 21.15
CA GLU A 534 -39.63 17.19 22.34
C GLU A 534 -40.34 16.39 23.45
N ASP A 535 -39.93 16.62 24.70
CA ASP A 535 -40.35 15.93 25.92
C ASP A 535 -40.00 14.44 26.05
N GLN A 536 -39.35 13.83 25.05
CA GLN A 536 -38.89 12.45 25.16
C GLN A 536 -37.65 12.30 26.05
N VAL A 537 -37.56 11.14 26.70
CA VAL A 537 -36.40 10.68 27.45
C VAL A 537 -35.74 9.55 26.67
N SER A 538 -34.43 9.59 26.50
CA SER A 538 -33.69 8.58 25.76
C SER A 538 -33.68 7.22 26.44
N ASP A 539 -33.39 6.19 25.66
CA ASP A 539 -32.75 4.99 26.18
C ASP A 539 -31.37 5.32 26.77
N MET A 540 -30.78 4.36 27.47
CA MET A 540 -29.43 4.54 27.99
C MET A 540 -28.45 4.78 26.85
N VAL A 541 -27.67 5.84 26.98
CA VAL A 541 -26.54 6.11 26.10
C VAL A 541 -25.27 5.78 26.87
N GLU A 542 -24.65 4.65 26.53
CA GLU A 542 -23.31 4.36 27.03
C GLU A 542 -22.32 5.29 26.37
N THR A 543 -21.57 5.99 27.18
CA THR A 543 -20.32 6.57 26.74
C THR A 543 -19.16 5.82 27.36
N PRO A 544 -18.03 6.05 26.73
CA PRO A 544 -16.73 5.90 27.34
C PRO A 544 -16.65 6.28 28.84
N SER A 545 -17.07 7.49 29.23
CA SER A 545 -16.87 8.05 30.58
C SER A 545 -17.91 7.59 31.59
N GLY A 546 -19.07 7.15 31.12
CA GLY A 546 -20.19 6.83 31.96
C GLY A 546 -21.45 6.54 31.17
N TYR A 547 -22.59 6.61 31.84
CA TYR A 547 -23.89 6.35 31.22
C TYR A 547 -24.75 7.60 31.27
N TYR A 548 -25.40 7.94 30.17
CA TYR A 548 -26.28 9.09 30.07
C TYR A 548 -27.73 8.65 29.87
N LYS A 549 -28.64 9.28 30.62
CA LYS A 549 -30.06 9.37 30.27
C LYS A 549 -30.32 10.82 29.87
N LEU A 550 -30.90 11.06 28.70
CA LEU A 550 -31.08 12.38 28.13
C LEU A 550 -32.57 12.72 28.08
N LYS A 551 -32.92 13.99 28.28
CA LYS A 551 -34.27 14.49 28.05
C LYS A 551 -34.21 15.66 27.07
N MET A 552 -34.97 15.56 25.98
CA MET A 552 -35.18 16.65 25.04
C MET A 552 -36.22 17.61 25.61
N LEU A 553 -35.87 18.88 25.78
CA LEU A 553 -36.78 19.92 26.26
C LEU A 553 -37.37 20.72 25.09
N LYS A 554 -36.53 21.05 24.09
CA LYS A 554 -36.95 21.83 22.94
C LYS A 554 -36.00 21.66 21.75
N LYS A 555 -36.52 21.68 20.52
CA LYS A 555 -35.71 21.63 19.28
C LYS A 555 -35.93 22.88 18.42
N HIS A 556 -34.87 23.38 17.80
CA HIS A 556 -34.88 24.56 16.93
C HIS A 556 -34.31 24.20 15.55
N ASP A 557 -35.11 24.40 14.51
CA ASP A 557 -34.74 24.11 13.13
C ASP A 557 -33.66 25.07 12.58
N PRO A 558 -32.79 24.61 11.65
CA PRO A 558 -31.89 25.46 10.88
C PRO A 558 -32.62 26.59 10.13
N GLU A 559 -32.18 27.83 10.30
CA GLU A 559 -32.72 28.99 9.60
C GLU A 559 -31.67 29.64 8.69
N ILE A 560 -32.08 30.16 7.53
CA ILE A 560 -31.17 30.88 6.64
C ILE A 560 -30.71 32.17 7.33
N GLN A 561 -29.40 32.29 7.56
CA GLN A 561 -28.81 33.47 8.19
C GLN A 561 -28.97 34.70 7.31
N SER A 562 -29.40 35.82 7.90
CA SER A 562 -29.63 37.07 7.17
C SER A 562 -28.38 37.58 6.45
N PHE A 563 -28.58 38.27 5.33
CA PHE A 563 -27.50 38.84 4.53
C PHE A 563 -26.53 39.70 5.36
N ASP A 564 -27.04 40.51 6.30
CA ASP A 564 -26.20 41.35 7.17
C ASP A 564 -25.23 40.54 8.02
N LYS A 565 -25.65 39.37 8.53
CA LYS A 565 -24.79 38.49 9.32
C LYS A 565 -23.67 37.86 8.47
N VAL A 566 -23.96 37.54 7.20
CA VAL A 566 -23.02 36.82 6.32
C VAL A 566 -22.32 37.70 5.28
N LYS A 567 -22.57 39.03 5.25
CA LYS A 567 -22.08 39.96 4.22
C LYS A 567 -20.57 39.89 3.99
N LYS A 568 -19.76 39.76 5.06
CA LYS A 568 -18.30 39.66 4.98
C LYS A 568 -17.82 38.34 4.33
N ILE A 569 -18.50 37.24 4.63
CA ILE A 569 -18.25 35.93 4.04
C ILE A 569 -18.61 35.97 2.55
N VAL A 570 -19.80 36.48 2.22
CA VAL A 570 -20.28 36.66 0.84
C VAL A 570 -19.31 37.52 0.03
N SER A 571 -18.84 38.65 0.58
CA SER A 571 -17.86 39.52 -0.07
C SER A 571 -16.55 38.81 -0.42
N SER A 572 -16.04 37.99 0.50
CA SER A 572 -14.82 37.21 0.29
C SER A 572 -15.00 36.16 -0.82
N LYS A 573 -16.16 35.49 -0.87
CA LYS A 573 -16.48 34.49 -1.90
C LYS A 573 -16.62 35.12 -3.29
N VAL A 574 -17.32 36.26 -3.39
CA VAL A 574 -17.47 37.00 -4.66
C VAL A 574 -16.12 37.51 -5.16
N LEU A 575 -15.28 38.04 -4.27
CA LEU A 575 -13.93 38.50 -4.63
C LEU A 575 -13.08 37.36 -5.21
N ALA A 576 -13.12 36.18 -4.59
CA ALA A 576 -12.41 35.01 -5.06
C ALA A 576 -12.87 34.58 -6.46
N GLN A 577 -14.18 34.53 -6.70
CA GLN A 577 -14.74 34.18 -8.01
C GLN A 577 -14.30 35.16 -9.12
N LYS A 578 -14.26 36.46 -8.82
CA LYS A 578 -13.78 37.47 -9.78
C LYS A 578 -12.30 37.34 -10.10
N LEU A 579 -11.47 37.14 -9.07
CA LEU A 579 -10.04 36.96 -9.26
C LEU A 579 -9.73 35.72 -10.09
N GLU A 580 -10.43 34.61 -9.81
CA GLU A 580 -10.31 33.38 -10.59
C GLU A 580 -10.65 33.63 -12.06
N LYS A 581 -11.82 34.25 -12.32
CA LYS A 581 -12.27 34.53 -13.68
C LYS A 581 -11.28 35.40 -14.47
N ILE A 582 -10.78 36.48 -13.86
CA ILE A 582 -9.81 37.35 -14.54
C ILE A 582 -8.50 36.61 -14.82
N TYR A 583 -8.04 35.77 -13.89
CA TYR A 583 -6.85 34.96 -14.09
C TYR A 583 -7.04 33.97 -15.24
N THR A 584 -8.13 33.22 -15.26
CA THR A 584 -8.44 32.25 -16.33
C THR A 584 -8.60 32.93 -17.68
N ASP A 585 -9.29 34.07 -17.74
CA ASP A 585 -9.50 34.83 -18.99
C ASP A 585 -8.16 35.34 -19.55
N LYS A 586 -7.28 35.87 -18.70
CA LYS A 586 -5.94 36.32 -19.12
C LYS A 586 -5.05 35.18 -19.57
N VAL A 587 -5.10 34.03 -18.90
CA VAL A 587 -4.34 32.84 -19.32
C VAL A 587 -4.85 32.31 -20.65
N ALA A 588 -6.18 32.30 -20.87
CA ALA A 588 -6.76 31.93 -22.15
C ALA A 588 -6.40 32.92 -23.27
N GLN A 589 -6.36 34.22 -22.97
CA GLN A 589 -5.89 35.24 -23.90
C GLN A 589 -4.41 35.03 -24.26
N LEU A 590 -3.55 34.80 -23.26
CA LEU A 590 -2.14 34.51 -23.48
C LEU A 590 -1.97 33.25 -24.36
N LYS A 591 -2.75 32.18 -24.10
CA LYS A 591 -2.80 30.96 -24.93
C LYS A 591 -3.09 31.26 -26.39
N ALA A 592 -4.04 32.15 -26.66
CA ALA A 592 -4.47 32.47 -28.03
C ALA A 592 -3.48 33.38 -28.77
N GLU A 593 -2.82 34.30 -28.06
CA GLU A 593 -1.99 35.34 -28.66
C GLU A 593 -0.50 34.93 -28.84
N VAL A 594 0.02 34.00 -28.02
CA VAL A 594 1.45 33.62 -28.03
C VAL A 594 1.86 32.95 -29.35
N LYS A 595 2.66 33.67 -30.16
CA LYS A 595 3.31 33.16 -31.37
C LYS A 595 4.75 33.69 -31.49
N SER A 596 5.63 32.92 -32.12
CA SER A 596 7.08 33.20 -32.22
C SER A 596 7.41 34.58 -32.80
N ASP A 597 6.62 34.99 -33.80
CA ASP A 597 6.75 36.18 -34.63
C ASP A 597 6.21 37.46 -33.98
N ASN A 598 5.34 37.34 -32.96
CA ASN A 598 4.73 38.49 -32.27
C ASN A 598 5.14 38.64 -30.79
N PHE A 599 5.93 37.71 -30.25
CA PHE A 599 6.21 37.64 -28.81
C PHE A 599 6.87 38.89 -28.24
N ASP A 600 7.83 39.50 -28.96
CA ASP A 600 8.49 40.73 -28.49
C ASP A 600 7.52 41.93 -28.44
N VAL A 601 6.57 42.00 -29.37
CA VAL A 601 5.49 43.00 -29.36
C VAL A 601 4.54 42.72 -28.19
N MET A 602 4.27 41.45 -27.90
CA MET A 602 3.46 41.04 -26.76
C MET A 602 4.12 41.38 -25.43
N VAL A 603 5.42 41.16 -25.28
CA VAL A 603 6.17 41.52 -24.06
C VAL A 603 5.97 42.99 -23.72
N THR A 604 6.00 43.88 -24.73
CA THR A 604 5.72 45.31 -24.60
C THR A 604 4.23 45.61 -24.31
N LYS A 605 3.31 44.94 -25.01
CA LYS A 605 1.85 45.08 -24.76
C LYS A 605 1.44 44.66 -23.34
N TYR A 606 2.04 43.58 -22.84
CA TYR A 606 1.79 43.07 -21.50
C TYR A 606 2.57 43.88 -20.44
N SER A 607 3.71 44.50 -20.77
CA SER A 607 4.42 45.40 -19.84
C SER A 607 3.64 46.69 -19.54
N ASP A 608 2.85 47.17 -20.50
CA ASP A 608 2.02 48.38 -20.32
C ASP A 608 0.72 48.12 -19.52
N SER A 609 0.30 46.85 -19.41
CA SER A 609 -0.99 46.45 -18.80
C SER A 609 -0.86 45.57 -17.54
N LEU A 610 0.35 45.13 -17.21
CA LEU A 610 0.71 44.33 -16.04
C LEU A 610 1.80 45.03 -15.22
N SER A 611 1.99 44.62 -13.97
CA SER A 611 3.07 45.19 -13.14
C SER A 611 4.44 44.91 -13.75
N ALA A 612 5.45 45.75 -13.48
CA ALA A 612 6.81 45.63 -14.04
C ALA A 612 7.57 44.29 -13.80
N LYS A 613 6.93 43.32 -13.12
CA LYS A 613 7.43 41.97 -12.83
C LYS A 613 6.77 40.87 -13.69
N GLU A 614 5.78 41.23 -14.52
CA GLU A 614 4.94 40.28 -15.25
C GLU A 614 5.34 40.14 -16.75
N SER A 615 6.30 40.91 -17.27
CA SER A 615 6.97 40.63 -18.54
C SER A 615 8.35 41.31 -18.60
N GLY A 616 9.30 40.74 -19.34
CA GLY A 616 10.66 41.29 -19.40
C GLY A 616 11.63 40.52 -20.31
N LYS A 617 12.88 40.99 -20.36
CA LYS A 617 14.00 40.34 -21.08
C LYS A 617 15.15 40.08 -20.12
N ILE A 618 15.78 38.93 -20.26
CA ILE A 618 16.90 38.47 -19.44
C ILE A 618 18.05 38.09 -20.37
N SER A 619 19.27 38.56 -20.14
CA SER A 619 20.42 38.27 -21.01
C SER A 619 21.55 37.52 -20.29
N ASN A 620 22.39 36.81 -21.07
CA ASN A 620 23.60 36.11 -20.63
C ASN A 620 23.38 34.99 -19.60
N ILE A 621 22.33 34.19 -19.78
CA ILE A 621 22.07 33.00 -18.95
C ILE A 621 23.08 31.90 -19.30
N ILE A 622 23.96 31.54 -18.37
CA ILE A 622 25.04 30.54 -18.57
C ILE A 622 24.52 29.12 -18.28
N PHE A 623 24.82 28.16 -19.17
CA PHE A 623 24.66 26.73 -18.92
C PHE A 623 26.00 26.09 -18.59
N ASP A 624 26.18 25.64 -17.35
CA ASP A 624 27.30 24.81 -16.92
C ASP A 624 26.77 23.60 -16.12
N ASP A 625 27.38 22.43 -16.33
CA ASP A 625 26.93 21.10 -15.90
C ASP A 625 26.88 20.90 -14.37
N GLU A 626 27.54 21.75 -13.58
CA GLU A 626 27.40 21.78 -12.11
C GLU A 626 26.97 23.14 -11.55
N VAL A 627 27.01 24.20 -12.37
CA VAL A 627 26.91 25.62 -11.94
C VAL A 627 25.76 26.37 -12.63
N SER A 628 24.94 25.73 -13.48
CA SER A 628 23.78 26.38 -14.11
C SER A 628 22.73 26.87 -13.10
N THR A 629 22.70 26.36 -11.87
CA THR A 629 21.81 26.90 -10.85
C THR A 629 22.31 28.21 -10.27
N SER A 630 23.60 28.41 -10.01
CA SER A 630 24.06 29.54 -9.18
C SER A 630 23.98 30.91 -9.88
N HIS A 631 24.36 31.02 -11.15
CA HIS A 631 24.27 32.28 -11.91
C HIS A 631 22.83 32.61 -12.35
N ILE A 632 22.02 31.59 -12.67
CA ILE A 632 20.59 31.74 -12.96
C ILE A 632 19.84 32.18 -11.70
N ASN A 633 20.21 31.64 -10.53
CA ASN A 633 19.66 32.07 -9.25
C ASN A 633 20.02 33.54 -8.93
N ALA A 634 21.17 34.05 -9.39
CA ALA A 634 21.54 35.46 -9.17
C ALA A 634 20.64 36.43 -9.96
N ILE A 635 20.29 36.09 -11.20
CA ILE A 635 19.38 36.89 -12.04
C ILE A 635 17.91 36.70 -11.61
N TYR A 636 17.52 35.48 -11.21
CA TYR A 636 16.21 35.18 -10.61
C TYR A 636 15.95 35.99 -9.33
N ARG A 637 16.98 36.14 -8.47
CA ARG A 637 16.95 36.97 -7.25
C ARG A 637 16.67 38.44 -7.54
N THR A 638 17.24 39.00 -8.62
CA THR A 638 17.19 40.44 -8.89
C THR A 638 16.02 40.87 -9.79
N GLU A 639 15.64 40.10 -10.80
CA GLU A 639 14.66 40.54 -11.81
C GLU A 639 13.26 39.91 -11.67
N LEU A 640 13.17 38.66 -11.20
CA LEU A 640 11.91 37.92 -11.06
C LEU A 640 11.37 37.87 -9.62
N GLY A 641 12.17 38.30 -8.65
CA GLY A 641 11.74 38.64 -7.30
C GLY A 641 11.30 37.47 -6.42
N TYR A 642 11.99 36.32 -6.46
CA TYR A 642 11.76 35.17 -5.57
C TYR A 642 13.08 34.57 -5.02
N GLY A 643 12.94 33.73 -3.97
CA GLY A 643 14.03 33.16 -3.15
C GLY A 643 15.05 32.25 -3.85
N ASP A 644 15.87 31.53 -3.08
CA ASP A 644 17.22 31.04 -3.46
C ASP A 644 17.37 30.17 -4.73
N LYS A 645 16.29 29.69 -5.39
CA LYS A 645 16.34 28.81 -6.57
C LYS A 645 15.23 29.08 -7.61
N LEU A 646 15.59 29.08 -8.90
CA LEU A 646 14.64 29.06 -10.03
C LEU A 646 13.81 27.77 -10.04
N ASP A 647 12.51 27.84 -10.35
CA ASP A 647 11.62 26.67 -10.45
C ASP A 647 12.11 25.73 -11.57
N SER A 648 12.34 24.45 -11.23
CA SER A 648 12.80 23.39 -12.14
C SER A 648 11.95 23.24 -13.41
N LYS A 649 10.65 23.60 -13.36
CA LYS A 649 9.76 23.60 -14.52
C LYS A 649 10.20 24.60 -15.58
N ILE A 650 10.73 25.76 -15.18
CA ILE A 650 11.24 26.79 -16.10
C ILE A 650 12.55 26.32 -16.73
N VAL A 651 13.46 25.75 -15.93
CA VAL A 651 14.74 25.21 -16.42
C VAL A 651 14.51 24.15 -17.49
N ASN A 652 13.63 23.18 -17.22
CA ASN A 652 13.33 22.10 -18.15
C ASN A 652 12.63 22.60 -19.42
N ALA A 653 11.75 23.60 -19.29
CA ALA A 653 11.04 24.17 -20.44
C ALA A 653 11.94 24.97 -21.39
N VAL A 654 13.07 25.50 -20.90
CA VAL A 654 13.97 26.35 -21.69
C VAL A 654 15.20 25.60 -22.20
N LYS A 655 15.66 24.55 -21.50
CA LYS A 655 16.88 23.79 -21.81
C LYS A 655 16.99 23.30 -23.26
N TYR A 656 15.87 22.97 -23.90
CA TYR A 656 15.82 22.40 -25.25
C TYR A 656 15.25 23.35 -26.31
N LEU A 657 14.93 24.59 -25.94
CA LEU A 657 14.43 25.58 -26.89
C LEU A 657 15.56 26.11 -27.76
N LYS A 658 15.33 26.12 -29.07
CA LYS A 658 16.21 26.74 -30.06
C LYS A 658 16.00 28.25 -30.09
N GLN A 659 16.97 28.98 -30.64
CA GLN A 659 16.84 30.42 -30.87
C GLN A 659 15.55 30.74 -31.63
N GLY A 660 14.82 31.73 -31.14
CA GLY A 660 13.52 32.15 -31.64
C GLY A 660 12.34 31.37 -31.08
N GLN A 661 12.52 30.18 -30.50
CA GLN A 661 11.41 29.35 -30.02
C GLN A 661 10.83 29.86 -28.70
N ILE A 662 9.54 29.61 -28.52
CA ILE A 662 8.78 29.89 -27.31
C ILE A 662 8.51 28.58 -26.58
N SER A 663 8.61 28.58 -25.26
CA SER A 663 8.15 27.52 -24.38
C SER A 663 6.66 27.28 -24.54
N THR A 664 6.21 26.11 -24.14
CA THR A 664 4.80 25.94 -23.78
C THR A 664 4.44 26.84 -22.59
N ILE A 665 3.16 26.92 -22.29
CA ILE A 665 2.69 27.63 -21.12
C ILE A 665 2.99 26.82 -19.87
N ILE A 666 3.72 27.45 -18.94
CA ILE A 666 4.20 26.82 -17.72
C ILE A 666 3.30 27.28 -16.57
N ASP A 667 2.58 26.35 -15.96
CA ASP A 667 1.74 26.60 -14.79
C ASP A 667 2.51 26.30 -13.48
N LEU A 668 2.61 27.34 -12.65
CA LEU A 668 3.28 27.34 -11.35
C LEU A 668 2.25 27.38 -10.19
N GLY A 669 0.96 27.19 -10.48
CA GLY A 669 -0.15 27.12 -9.52
C GLY A 669 -0.70 28.50 -9.13
N SER A 670 0.14 29.38 -8.58
CA SER A 670 -0.25 30.77 -8.30
C SER A 670 0.04 31.72 -9.46
N LYS A 671 0.76 31.24 -10.49
CA LYS A 671 1.20 32.01 -11.65
C LYS A 671 1.29 31.15 -12.90
N THR A 672 1.22 31.79 -14.05
CA THR A 672 1.47 31.17 -15.36
C THR A 672 2.54 31.95 -16.11
N ILE A 673 3.54 31.29 -16.67
CA ILE A 673 4.65 31.94 -17.40
C ILE A 673 4.86 31.34 -18.80
N VAL A 674 5.28 32.18 -19.74
CA VAL A 674 5.73 31.80 -21.09
C VAL A 674 7.07 32.47 -21.34
N VAL A 675 8.01 31.74 -21.95
CA VAL A 675 9.38 32.18 -22.17
C VAL A 675 9.77 31.99 -23.63
N LYS A 676 10.47 32.95 -24.24
CA LYS A 676 11.06 32.86 -25.59
C LYS A 676 12.57 32.95 -25.50
N VAL A 677 13.28 32.10 -26.26
CA VAL A 677 14.73 32.24 -26.45
C VAL A 677 14.99 33.26 -27.56
N ASN A 678 15.60 34.39 -27.21
CA ASN A 678 15.94 35.45 -28.16
C ASN A 678 17.27 35.20 -28.87
N HIS A 679 18.29 34.75 -28.12
CA HIS A 679 19.62 34.51 -28.67
C HIS A 679 20.30 33.30 -28.03
N LEU A 680 21.01 32.49 -28.83
CA LEU A 680 21.90 31.41 -28.37
C LEU A 680 23.35 31.77 -28.68
N ASN A 681 24.23 31.76 -27.69
CA ASN A 681 25.66 32.09 -27.84
C ASN A 681 26.54 30.85 -27.63
N ASP A 682 27.59 30.73 -28.45
CA ASP A 682 28.67 29.72 -28.36
C ASP A 682 28.17 28.27 -28.17
N LEU A 683 27.85 27.56 -29.26
CA LEU A 683 27.41 26.15 -29.22
C LEU A 683 28.59 25.18 -29.01
N ASP A 684 28.46 24.23 -28.09
CA ASP A 684 29.43 23.14 -27.86
C ASP A 684 28.77 21.75 -27.83
N PHE A 685 29.53 20.69 -28.10
CA PHE A 685 29.04 19.31 -28.12
C PHE A 685 29.12 18.65 -26.74
N ILE A 686 28.04 17.98 -26.33
CA ILE A 686 28.06 17.13 -25.14
C ILE A 686 28.88 15.87 -25.45
N SER A 687 29.93 15.59 -24.66
CA SER A 687 30.84 14.46 -24.87
C SER A 687 30.13 13.09 -24.87
N PHE A 688 30.65 12.14 -25.66
CA PHE A 688 30.12 10.76 -25.74
C PHE A 688 30.01 10.09 -24.37
N GLU A 689 31.02 10.20 -23.48
CA GLU A 689 30.94 9.62 -22.13
C GLU A 689 29.68 10.07 -21.36
N LYS A 690 29.25 11.32 -21.57
CA LYS A 690 28.11 11.94 -20.89
C LYS A 690 26.75 11.55 -21.50
N VAL A 691 26.66 11.27 -22.80
CA VAL A 691 25.39 10.92 -23.49
C VAL A 691 25.25 9.44 -23.83
N SER A 692 26.31 8.63 -23.66
CA SER A 692 26.34 7.20 -23.98
C SER A 692 25.20 6.39 -23.35
N LYS A 693 24.80 6.74 -22.11
CA LYS A 693 23.66 6.12 -21.42
C LYS A 693 22.30 6.49 -22.04
N GLU A 694 22.14 7.70 -22.57
CA GLU A 694 20.91 8.14 -23.25
C GLU A 694 20.80 7.55 -24.66
N ILE A 695 21.92 7.38 -25.35
CA ILE A 695 21.99 6.65 -26.62
C ILE A 695 21.65 5.17 -26.43
N ALA A 696 22.11 4.56 -25.32
CA ALA A 696 21.78 3.18 -25.01
C ALA A 696 20.28 2.99 -24.86
N LYS A 697 19.62 3.89 -24.11
CA LYS A 697 18.16 3.91 -23.97
C LYS A 697 17.44 4.04 -25.31
N ALA A 698 17.93 4.90 -26.22
CA ALA A 698 17.41 5.15 -27.57
C ALA A 698 17.52 3.93 -28.52
N ILE A 699 18.38 2.96 -28.22
CA ILE A 699 18.62 1.79 -29.08
C ILE A 699 18.05 0.51 -28.44
N THR A 700 18.07 0.36 -27.11
CA THR A 700 17.76 -0.91 -26.44
C THR A 700 16.30 -1.29 -26.40
N LEU A 701 15.35 -0.35 -26.44
CA LEU A 701 13.90 -0.62 -26.41
C LEU A 701 13.07 0.65 -26.64
N SER A 702 13.62 1.69 -27.27
CA SER A 702 13.37 3.03 -26.77
C SER A 702 11.92 3.48 -26.87
N VAL A 703 11.26 3.31 -25.74
CA VAL A 703 10.41 4.30 -25.17
C VAL A 703 11.38 5.38 -24.70
N ASP A 704 11.57 6.39 -25.55
CA ASP A 704 12.43 7.53 -25.26
C ASP A 704 11.99 8.17 -23.93
N SER A 705 12.85 8.95 -23.28
CA SER A 705 12.37 9.77 -22.15
C SER A 705 11.18 10.65 -22.55
N ILE A 706 11.09 11.00 -23.84
CA ILE A 706 9.96 11.70 -24.47
C ILE A 706 8.72 10.81 -24.52
N ASP A 707 8.81 9.56 -25.00
CA ASP A 707 7.67 8.61 -25.01
C ASP A 707 7.21 8.24 -23.60
N VAL A 708 8.16 8.07 -22.67
CA VAL A 708 7.89 7.80 -21.24
C VAL A 708 7.19 9.03 -20.62
N GLN A 709 7.67 10.24 -20.91
CA GLN A 709 7.08 11.49 -20.44
C GLN A 709 5.71 11.78 -21.09
N GLU A 710 5.53 11.54 -22.39
CA GLU A 710 4.29 11.76 -23.12
C GLU A 710 3.22 10.76 -22.71
N TYR A 711 3.58 9.48 -22.59
CA TYR A 711 2.68 8.45 -22.07
C TYR A 711 2.35 8.69 -20.60
N TYR A 712 3.33 9.10 -19.79
CA TYR A 712 3.09 9.56 -18.43
C TYR A 712 2.12 10.74 -18.45
N ASP A 713 2.36 11.80 -19.20
CA ASP A 713 1.50 12.99 -19.20
C ASP A 713 0.09 12.73 -19.71
N LYS A 714 -0.07 11.81 -20.66
CA LYS A 714 -1.36 11.41 -21.24
C LYS A 714 -2.16 10.49 -20.30
N ASN A 715 -1.47 9.64 -19.54
CA ASN A 715 -2.08 8.61 -18.70
C ASN A 715 -1.79 8.80 -17.20
N LYS A 716 -1.25 9.96 -16.80
CA LYS A 716 -0.82 10.20 -15.42
C LYS A 716 -1.96 10.05 -14.43
N GLU A 717 -3.17 10.41 -14.82
CA GLU A 717 -4.34 10.22 -13.97
C GLU A 717 -4.74 8.75 -13.83
N SER A 718 -4.42 7.87 -14.79
CA SER A 718 -4.63 6.43 -14.66
C SER A 718 -3.46 5.71 -13.97
N PHE A 719 -2.27 6.33 -13.91
CA PHE A 719 -1.18 5.90 -13.03
C PHE A 719 -1.28 6.44 -11.63
N ALA A 720 -2.22 7.36 -11.38
CA ALA A 720 -2.58 7.72 -10.04
C ALA A 720 -2.76 6.40 -9.30
N THR A 721 -1.88 6.18 -8.33
CA THR A 721 -2.15 5.16 -7.34
C THR A 721 -3.57 5.42 -6.87
N GLU A 722 -4.41 4.39 -6.73
CA GLU A 722 -5.68 4.60 -6.04
C GLU A 722 -5.40 5.38 -4.77
N ASP A 723 -6.28 6.33 -4.42
CA ASP A 723 -6.16 7.08 -3.17
C ASP A 723 -5.80 6.07 -2.07
N LYS A 724 -4.54 6.09 -1.67
CA LYS A 724 -3.98 5.00 -0.89
C LYS A 724 -4.19 5.43 0.53
N ILE A 725 -5.42 5.22 0.93
CA ILE A 725 -5.90 5.49 2.27
C ILE A 725 -5.56 4.22 3.03
N ILE A 726 -4.30 4.11 3.48
CA ILE A 726 -3.93 3.04 4.40
C ILE A 726 -4.47 3.45 5.75
N LEU A 727 -5.44 2.68 6.18
CA LEU A 727 -6.06 2.80 7.47
C LEU A 727 -5.45 1.73 8.36
N GLN A 728 -4.82 2.13 9.45
CA GLN A 728 -4.61 1.23 10.57
C GLN A 728 -5.81 1.35 11.46
N THR A 729 -6.42 0.22 11.73
CA THR A 729 -7.61 0.15 12.53
C THR A 729 -7.24 -0.54 13.83
N ILE A 730 -7.51 0.11 14.95
CA ILE A 730 -7.50 -0.60 16.23
C ILE A 730 -8.95 -0.73 16.63
N LEU A 731 -9.41 -1.97 16.74
CA LEU A 731 -10.74 -2.30 17.21
C LEU A 731 -10.72 -2.36 18.73
N TYR A 732 -11.39 -1.41 19.33
CA TYR A 732 -11.61 -1.31 20.76
C TYR A 732 -12.99 -1.86 21.08
N LYS A 733 -13.11 -2.59 22.19
CA LYS A 733 -14.41 -3.06 22.65
C LYS A 733 -15.28 -1.89 23.13
N HIS A 734 -14.66 -0.84 23.66
CA HIS A 734 -15.30 0.35 24.22
C HIS A 734 -14.66 1.64 23.70
N GLU A 735 -15.48 2.68 23.51
CA GLU A 735 -15.06 3.93 22.88
C GLU A 735 -14.10 4.78 23.78
N GLU A 736 -13.91 4.45 25.08
CA GLU A 736 -13.03 5.21 26.03
C GLU A 736 -11.59 4.77 25.94
N ASP A 737 -11.36 3.47 25.77
CA ASP A 737 -10.02 2.94 25.51
C ASP A 737 -9.48 3.52 24.20
N ALA A 738 -10.38 3.61 23.21
CA ALA A 738 -10.15 4.26 21.95
C ALA A 738 -9.78 5.75 22.11
N LYS A 739 -10.54 6.52 22.91
CA LYS A 739 -10.27 7.96 23.18
C LYS A 739 -9.04 8.20 24.04
N LEU A 740 -8.78 7.34 25.01
CA LEU A 740 -7.62 7.40 25.90
C LEU A 740 -6.34 7.20 25.10
N HIS A 741 -6.25 6.12 24.34
CA HIS A 741 -5.13 5.90 23.44
C HIS A 741 -5.03 7.02 22.40
N LEU A 742 -6.13 7.52 21.80
CA LEU A 742 -6.08 8.68 20.88
C LEU A 742 -5.49 9.94 21.54
N SER A 743 -5.86 10.20 22.79
CA SER A 743 -5.41 11.34 23.59
C SER A 743 -3.91 11.25 23.89
N GLN A 744 -3.44 10.07 24.32
CA GLN A 744 -2.01 9.80 24.56
C GLN A 744 -1.20 9.88 23.26
N ILE A 745 -1.76 9.40 22.15
CA ILE A 745 -1.17 9.50 20.81
C ILE A 745 -1.08 10.95 20.34
N ASN A 746 -2.13 11.75 20.51
CA ASN A 746 -2.15 13.17 20.14
C ASN A 746 -1.19 14.02 21.00
N LYS A 747 -0.94 13.60 22.25
CA LYS A 747 0.11 14.16 23.14
C LYS A 747 1.51 13.63 22.86
N LYS A 748 1.65 12.64 21.95
CA LYS A 748 2.89 11.91 21.62
C LYS A 748 3.50 11.10 22.77
N GLU A 749 2.68 10.74 23.76
CA GLU A 749 3.08 9.92 24.92
C GLU A 749 3.25 8.44 24.55
N ILE A 750 2.39 7.94 23.65
CA ILE A 750 2.50 6.60 23.02
C ILE A 750 2.24 6.70 21.52
N THR A 751 2.69 5.73 20.73
CA THR A 751 2.36 5.63 19.31
C THR A 751 1.08 4.82 19.08
N PHE A 752 0.44 4.99 17.92
CA PHE A 752 -0.74 4.20 17.55
C PHE A 752 -0.47 2.69 17.52
N ASP A 753 0.71 2.26 17.06
CA ASP A 753 1.10 0.84 17.13
C ASP A 753 1.29 0.35 18.56
N GLN A 754 1.78 1.22 19.45
CA GLN A 754 1.88 0.92 20.88
C GLN A 754 0.50 0.81 21.53
N ALA A 755 -0.46 1.64 21.12
CA ALA A 755 -1.85 1.52 21.53
C ALA A 755 -2.49 0.21 21.04
N GLY A 756 -2.27 -0.19 19.78
CA GLY A 756 -2.78 -1.44 19.23
C GLY A 756 -2.15 -2.68 19.88
N LYS A 757 -0.83 -2.65 20.13
CA LYS A 757 -0.13 -3.71 20.87
C LYS A 757 -0.49 -3.74 22.35
N SER A 758 -0.73 -2.59 22.98
CA SER A 758 -1.26 -2.46 24.35
C SER A 758 -2.61 -3.18 24.45
N LEU A 759 -3.48 -2.98 23.46
CA LEU A 759 -4.78 -3.63 23.40
C LEU A 759 -4.70 -5.14 23.14
N LEU A 760 -3.81 -5.59 22.25
CA LEU A 760 -3.58 -7.03 22.01
C LEU A 760 -3.05 -7.76 23.25
N ASN A 761 -2.17 -7.09 24.00
CA ASN A 761 -1.62 -7.63 25.22
C ASN A 761 -2.65 -7.70 26.36
N GLN A 762 -3.67 -6.83 26.33
CA GLN A 762 -4.81 -6.88 27.26
C GLN A 762 -5.84 -7.98 26.94
N MET A 763 -5.83 -8.58 25.73
CA MET A 763 -6.95 -9.40 25.24
C MET A 763 -6.61 -10.85 24.85
N ARG A 764 -5.58 -11.52 25.38
CA ARG A 764 -5.21 -12.88 24.91
C ARG A 764 -6.32 -13.94 24.97
N ALA A 765 -7.13 -14.06 23.92
CA ALA A 765 -7.44 -15.27 23.15
C ALA A 765 -8.29 -14.94 21.91
N ASN A 766 -7.75 -15.29 20.73
CA ASN A 766 -8.42 -15.53 19.43
C ASN A 766 -9.02 -14.35 18.64
N PHE A 767 -8.22 -13.33 18.33
CA PHE A 767 -8.39 -12.63 17.05
C PHE A 767 -7.02 -12.45 16.38
N GLU A 768 -6.92 -12.88 15.12
CA GLU A 768 -5.84 -12.47 14.22
C GLU A 768 -5.99 -10.97 13.98
N ILE A 769 -4.91 -10.21 14.15
CA ILE A 769 -4.80 -8.94 13.43
C ILE A 769 -4.68 -9.35 11.97
N ASP A 770 -5.77 -9.20 11.22
CA ASP A 770 -5.61 -9.12 9.78
C ASP A 770 -4.95 -7.76 9.54
N GLU A 771 -3.62 -7.72 9.48
CA GLU A 771 -2.89 -6.62 8.83
C GLU A 771 -3.15 -6.70 7.32
N GLY A 772 -4.42 -6.76 6.95
CA GLY A 772 -4.87 -6.59 5.60
C GLY A 772 -4.58 -5.14 5.24
N LYS A 773 -3.56 -4.93 4.42
CA LYS A 773 -3.47 -3.72 3.60
C LYS A 773 -4.67 -3.74 2.66
N VAL A 774 -5.82 -3.25 3.11
CA VAL A 774 -6.99 -3.15 2.24
C VAL A 774 -6.74 -1.95 1.33
N ASN A 775 -6.54 -2.21 0.05
CA ASN A 775 -6.39 -1.17 -0.96
C ASN A 775 -7.81 -0.66 -1.30
N LEU A 776 -8.22 0.43 -0.65
CA LEU A 776 -9.58 0.98 -0.76
C LEU A 776 -9.61 2.10 -1.79
N GLY A 777 -9.53 1.73 -3.08
CA GLY A 777 -9.69 2.68 -4.18
C GLY A 777 -11.12 3.17 -4.38
N ASP A 778 -12.11 2.52 -3.75
CA ASP A 778 -13.52 2.92 -3.80
C ASP A 778 -14.16 2.75 -2.41
N ILE A 779 -14.40 3.87 -1.72
CA ILE A 779 -15.02 3.90 -0.39
C ILE A 779 -16.54 3.82 -0.42
N SER A 780 -17.15 3.78 -1.62
CA SER A 780 -18.62 3.73 -1.80
C SER A 780 -19.27 2.46 -1.21
N TYR A 781 -18.46 1.44 -0.90
CA TYR A 781 -18.89 0.19 -0.27
C TYR A 781 -19.01 0.27 1.27
N PHE A 782 -18.53 1.35 1.92
CA PHE A 782 -18.67 1.54 3.37
C PHE A 782 -19.92 2.35 3.73
N ASP A 783 -20.39 2.25 4.96
CA ASP A 783 -21.52 3.06 5.45
C ASP A 783 -21.21 4.57 5.47
N GLU A 784 -22.23 5.41 5.31
CA GLU A 784 -22.08 6.88 5.15
C GLU A 784 -21.26 7.54 6.27
N GLU A 785 -21.37 7.03 7.51
CA GLU A 785 -20.64 7.54 8.67
C GLU A 785 -19.13 7.26 8.58
N VAL A 786 -18.76 6.08 8.10
CA VAL A 786 -17.36 5.68 7.87
C VAL A 786 -16.78 6.48 6.71
N GLN A 787 -17.55 6.68 5.63
CA GLN A 787 -17.13 7.51 4.50
C GLN A 787 -16.89 8.97 4.94
N LYS A 788 -17.78 9.53 5.77
CA LYS A 788 -17.70 10.93 6.23
C LYS A 788 -16.48 11.15 7.13
N GLU A 789 -16.14 10.21 7.99
CA GLU A 789 -14.97 10.31 8.87
C GLU A 789 -13.65 10.06 8.11
N ILE A 790 -13.65 9.20 7.09
CA ILE A 790 -12.51 9.06 6.16
C ILE A 790 -12.29 10.34 5.33
N GLU A 791 -13.34 11.03 4.88
CA GLU A 791 -13.23 12.31 4.16
C GLU A 791 -12.75 13.46 5.08
N LEU A 792 -13.16 13.48 6.35
CA LEU A 792 -12.67 14.44 7.34
C LEU A 792 -11.18 14.26 7.65
N LEU A 793 -10.70 13.01 7.73
CA LEU A 793 -9.27 12.72 7.83
C LEU A 793 -8.45 13.25 6.65
N LYS A 794 -9.04 13.32 5.45
CA LYS A 794 -8.39 13.90 4.25
C LYS A 794 -8.14 15.41 4.33
N MET A 795 -8.79 16.12 5.25
CA MET A 795 -8.76 17.59 5.35
C MET A 795 -7.74 18.16 6.37
N ASN A 796 -6.88 17.32 6.96
CA ASN A 796 -5.73 17.60 7.87
C ASN A 796 -5.79 16.92 9.27
N GLU A 797 -6.50 15.81 9.46
CA GLU A 797 -6.47 15.03 10.73
C GLU A 797 -5.70 13.70 10.55
N LEU A 798 -4.83 13.33 11.51
CA LEU A 798 -3.99 12.10 11.44
C LEU A 798 -4.73 10.83 11.92
N TYR A 799 -5.80 10.98 12.70
CA TYR A 799 -6.53 9.89 13.36
C TYR A 799 -8.03 10.24 13.40
N SER A 800 -8.90 9.29 13.07
CA SER A 800 -10.36 9.43 13.22
C SER A 800 -10.72 9.46 14.69
N LYS A 801 -11.92 9.98 14.98
CA LYS A 801 -12.59 9.62 16.23
C LYS A 801 -12.93 8.13 16.20
N PRO A 802 -13.13 7.50 17.37
CA PRO A 802 -13.60 6.12 17.37
C PRO A 802 -14.96 6.03 16.66
N ILE A 803 -15.04 5.15 15.67
CA ILE A 803 -16.20 4.91 14.82
C ILE A 803 -16.90 3.64 15.32
N ASN A 804 -18.22 3.66 15.43
CA ASN A 804 -19.00 2.56 15.99
C ASN A 804 -19.22 1.45 14.94
N ALA A 805 -18.78 0.24 15.24
CA ALA A 805 -18.93 -0.96 14.41
C ALA A 805 -20.22 -1.76 14.69
N GLY A 806 -21.10 -1.23 15.55
CA GLY A 806 -22.19 -1.99 16.15
C GLY A 806 -21.65 -3.02 17.14
N VAL A 807 -22.11 -4.27 17.02
CA VAL A 807 -21.77 -5.37 17.96
C VAL A 807 -20.28 -5.74 18.03
N ALA A 808 -19.46 -5.30 17.07
CA ALA A 808 -18.01 -5.54 17.06
C ALA A 808 -17.21 -4.52 17.88
N GLY A 809 -17.83 -3.47 18.43
CA GLY A 809 -17.18 -2.44 19.24
C GLY A 809 -16.92 -1.14 18.47
N PHE A 810 -15.82 -0.46 18.76
CA PHE A 810 -15.44 0.81 18.17
C PHE A 810 -14.08 0.70 17.54
N PHE A 811 -13.95 1.06 16.29
CA PHE A 811 -12.65 1.15 15.68
C PHE A 811 -12.16 2.59 15.65
N VAL A 812 -10.91 2.78 16.04
CA VAL A 812 -10.18 3.98 15.66
C VAL A 812 -9.42 3.68 14.41
N VAL A 813 -9.64 4.50 13.42
CA VAL A 813 -8.88 4.52 12.18
C VAL A 813 -7.79 5.57 12.31
N LYS A 814 -6.53 5.15 12.30
CA LYS A 814 -5.42 6.02 11.93
C LYS A 814 -5.31 6.04 10.44
N MET A 815 -5.24 7.23 9.88
CA MET A 815 -4.78 7.39 8.52
C MET A 815 -3.26 7.28 8.54
N VAL A 816 -2.77 6.06 8.28
CA VAL A 816 -1.33 5.74 8.28
C VAL A 816 -0.69 6.36 7.05
N GLU A 817 -1.40 6.24 5.94
CA GLU A 817 -1.05 6.83 4.68
C GLU A 817 -2.31 7.50 4.16
N ASN A 818 -2.22 8.81 3.95
CA ASN A 818 -3.17 9.54 3.13
C ASN A 818 -2.42 10.11 1.95
N SER A 819 -1.92 9.22 1.12
CA SER A 819 -1.50 9.65 -0.18
C SER A 819 -2.79 9.74 -1.00
N LYS A 820 -3.27 10.98 -1.19
CA LYS A 820 -3.98 11.29 -2.43
C LYS A 820 -3.21 10.59 -3.51
N GLY A 821 -3.90 9.75 -4.27
CA GLY A 821 -3.38 8.92 -5.31
C GLY A 821 -2.27 9.65 -6.01
N SER A 822 -1.05 9.38 -5.57
CA SER A 822 0.05 10.20 -6.02
C SER A 822 0.28 9.67 -7.41
N ILE A 823 0.24 10.58 -8.38
CA ILE A 823 0.78 10.28 -9.69
C ILE A 823 2.26 10.03 -9.41
N PRO A 824 2.71 8.76 -9.42
CA PRO A 824 4.06 8.42 -9.00
C PRO A 824 5.00 9.20 -9.91
N SER A 825 6.07 9.80 -9.37
CA SER A 825 6.96 10.61 -10.20
C SER A 825 7.38 9.82 -11.43
N LEU A 826 7.54 10.50 -12.56
CA LEU A 826 7.98 9.84 -13.78
C LEU A 826 9.21 8.97 -13.52
N GLU A 827 10.13 9.42 -12.66
CA GLU A 827 11.29 8.66 -12.22
C GLU A 827 10.92 7.35 -11.51
N SER A 828 10.00 7.40 -10.53
CA SER A 828 9.55 6.27 -9.71
C SER A 828 8.85 5.16 -10.50
N ILE A 829 8.08 5.53 -11.53
CA ILE A 829 7.39 4.56 -12.40
C ILE A 829 7.96 4.51 -13.81
N SER A 830 9.08 5.16 -14.08
CA SER A 830 9.67 5.21 -15.42
C SER A 830 9.95 3.81 -15.93
N ASP A 831 10.44 2.92 -15.06
CA ASP A 831 10.71 1.52 -15.41
C ASP A 831 9.42 0.76 -15.67
N LYS A 832 8.38 0.94 -14.85
CA LYS A 832 7.06 0.32 -15.05
C LYS A 832 6.35 0.84 -16.30
N ILE A 833 6.43 2.14 -16.57
CA ILE A 833 5.91 2.80 -17.77
C ILE A 833 6.69 2.33 -18.99
N ARG A 834 8.01 2.24 -18.87
CA ARG A 834 8.86 1.70 -19.92
C ARG A 834 8.49 0.24 -20.18
N ASP A 835 8.30 -0.58 -19.16
CA ASP A 835 7.84 -1.98 -19.31
C ASP A 835 6.44 -2.07 -19.92
N THR A 836 5.54 -1.16 -19.56
CA THR A 836 4.18 -1.08 -20.12
C THR A 836 4.23 -0.67 -21.59
N LEU A 837 4.99 0.36 -21.94
CA LEU A 837 5.18 0.82 -23.31
C LEU A 837 5.98 -0.17 -24.15
N LYS A 838 6.96 -0.87 -23.56
CA LYS A 838 7.63 -2.01 -24.19
C LYS A 838 6.62 -3.13 -24.49
N LYS A 839 5.70 -3.41 -23.56
CA LYS A 839 4.61 -4.38 -23.75
C LYS A 839 3.60 -3.92 -24.78
N GLU A 840 3.24 -2.64 -24.81
CA GLU A 840 2.33 -2.05 -25.81
C GLU A 840 2.96 -2.05 -27.20
N LYS A 841 4.22 -1.59 -27.35
CA LYS A 841 4.97 -1.68 -28.60
C LYS A 841 5.14 -3.14 -29.04
N ARG A 842 5.39 -4.06 -28.10
CA ARG A 842 5.41 -5.50 -28.38
C ARG A 842 4.06 -5.99 -28.89
N ASN A 843 2.96 -5.59 -28.25
CA ASN A 843 1.61 -5.95 -28.67
C ASN A 843 1.23 -5.33 -30.03
N GLU A 844 1.71 -4.12 -30.33
CA GLU A 844 1.53 -3.46 -31.62
C GLU A 844 2.26 -4.21 -32.73
N ILE A 845 3.53 -4.58 -32.50
CA ILE A 845 4.30 -5.44 -33.42
C ILE A 845 3.59 -6.78 -33.63
N LEU A 846 3.09 -7.41 -32.56
CA LEU A 846 2.33 -8.67 -32.67
C LEU A 846 1.00 -8.48 -33.42
N LYS A 847 0.32 -7.34 -33.24
CA LYS A 847 -0.91 -7.00 -33.94
C LYS A 847 -0.67 -6.72 -35.43
N ASP A 848 0.38 -5.99 -35.77
CA ASP A 848 0.78 -5.73 -37.14
C ASP A 848 1.23 -7.01 -37.83
N TYR A 849 1.98 -7.86 -37.13
CA TYR A 849 2.34 -9.18 -37.61
C TYR A 849 1.11 -10.07 -37.83
N SER A 850 0.17 -10.10 -36.88
CA SER A 850 -1.10 -10.83 -37.03
C SER A 850 -1.91 -10.31 -38.22
N LYS A 851 -1.94 -8.99 -38.43
CA LYS A 851 -2.57 -8.36 -39.59
C LYS A 851 -1.87 -8.75 -40.90
N GLU A 852 -0.55 -8.81 -40.91
CA GLU A 852 0.23 -9.28 -42.06
C GLU A 852 -0.13 -10.73 -42.38
N LEU A 853 -0.16 -11.61 -41.37
CA LEU A 853 -0.55 -13.01 -41.56
C LEU A 853 -2.01 -13.13 -42.02
N ARG A 854 -2.93 -12.30 -41.53
CA ARG A 854 -4.32 -12.26 -42.04
C ARG A 854 -4.37 -11.90 -43.53
N ASN A 855 -3.49 -11.00 -43.98
CA ASN A 855 -3.40 -10.64 -45.40
C ASN A 855 -2.74 -11.73 -46.24
N GLN A 856 -1.90 -12.57 -45.63
CA GLN A 856 -1.25 -13.72 -46.26
C GLN A 856 -2.11 -15.00 -46.20
N ALA A 857 -3.18 -15.00 -45.40
CA ALA A 857 -4.09 -16.13 -45.26
C ALA A 857 -4.76 -16.44 -46.61
N ASP A 858 -4.81 -17.72 -46.96
CA ASP A 858 -5.54 -18.22 -48.13
C ASP A 858 -7.05 -18.00 -47.95
N SER A 859 -7.55 -18.21 -46.73
CA SER A 859 -8.94 -17.89 -46.35
C SER A 859 -9.11 -17.72 -44.84
N ILE A 860 -10.06 -16.85 -44.46
CA ILE A 860 -10.58 -16.72 -43.09
C ILE A 860 -12.11 -16.68 -43.20
N GLU A 861 -12.78 -17.75 -42.79
CA GLU A 861 -14.24 -17.86 -42.80
C GLU A 861 -14.74 -17.81 -41.35
N ILE A 862 -15.71 -16.95 -41.06
CA ILE A 862 -16.36 -16.83 -39.73
C ILE A 862 -17.83 -17.23 -39.91
N PHE A 863 -18.34 -18.13 -39.08
CA PHE A 863 -19.63 -18.80 -39.23
C PHE A 863 -20.71 -18.29 -38.28
#